data_AF-A0AAD7BC57-F1
#
_entry.id   AF-A0AAD7BC57-F1
#
_cell.length_a   1.000
_cell.length_b   1.000
_cell.length_c   1.000
_cell.angle_alpha   90.00
_cell.angle_beta   90.00
_cell.angle_gamma   90.00
#
_symmetry.space_group_name_H-M   'P 1'
#
loop_
_entity.id
_entity.type
_entity.pdbx_description
1 polymer ?
#
loop_
_entity_poly.entity_id
_entity_poly.type
_entity_poly.pdbx_seq_one_letter_code
_entity_poly.pdbx_strand_id
1 'polypeptide(L)'
;MPLPSPRSFLWLSIAFLQLWSSWPLVVLAQPQSFFPPSIPLAVRSPTLSCWLDTWNGTNPMNNWPNFWSDTHILGWAGLIKVDGQTFHWLGDPTVGNASTWLSTTITPTRTILTVQAGPMILNVTFLSPVEPSDWSRQSFPFSYMYVDGQTTDGNSHNVQLYSDISAEWVTDSLTTPITFGTTMVGSTTQYHQVQSSTPKSVFQDVAEDGTAYYAVQSAQPGLKSVIGNDQTLRPQFAAPGQGFNLATDIAGSFGTVRDSGSGKFPVFAHAVDLGQTNTISRVSWAVGLVRDPVVTYLGTERRAYFWSQYPNISVAIDAFVQDFPSALTRALALEQQILTDAGAVSAAYTDLVSLATRQVMAGVEITLPPQGSDGSWNFSDVQAFMKDVGATQRVNPTETIYAALPALLYFNSSLAGMLLEPMLRYQASADYTNPFATPDLGLSYPSAPGDASNDDVIYGVENSGNMLIMALAQARTSGDGTLIKKYYPLLKGWANYLVSNALIPSTQQVLFPLPSNESLITCRNPADARDSTLAQNHGNVTNLALKGLIGIQAMFEISSLVSETADAQEYAANATSLIQSWVAMTSSSGNLLSTYGSSTSGGLMYNMFADKLLKTNILPASAYSQESTTLAKTTLQATFGFVLNSESGGNTRSDWTLFSAAAAPDTTTRDLLISGVHKRASNNVTQGPFSNIYSAQTGLGEAAGTYPNGFASPAQGAMFSLLSLNVANKTVVFPVPGSGTAPGLSSGGGGNGGSSSSSHRSNTGAIAGGIIAGAFAIFAIGVIIIFMRRRRRATAAEKAISAPQAYNSRLGAPALMSELSSPPVQASEFYPTGPNASSPPPQQPYVPMPVRSKGARGETLQSSVMLPDLPASPPASQAPTWVSGTSGRSRVTASASGSGSGSTSPTTDLRTEMASLRREVEQLRAERDIPTEAPPEYQ
;
A
#
# COMPACT_ATOMS: atom_id res chain seq x y z
N MET A 1 -61.08 14.00 27.67
CA MET A 1 -61.01 13.38 26.33
C MET A 1 -60.22 12.07 26.45
N PRO A 2 -60.53 11.02 25.67
CA PRO A 2 -59.76 9.77 25.69
C PRO A 2 -58.41 9.92 24.99
N LEU A 3 -57.41 9.14 25.41
CA LEU A 3 -56.07 9.11 24.81
C LEU A 3 -56.01 8.15 23.60
N PRO A 4 -55.15 8.42 22.58
CA PRO A 4 -55.06 7.63 21.36
C PRO A 4 -54.34 6.27 21.56
N SER A 5 -54.59 5.34 20.63
CA SER A 5 -54.17 3.93 20.76
C SER A 5 -52.67 3.68 20.45
N PRO A 6 -52.09 2.54 20.90
CA PRO A 6 -50.66 2.24 20.72
C PRO A 6 -50.15 2.15 19.27
N ARG A 7 -51.03 2.08 18.26
CA ARG A 7 -50.63 1.99 16.85
C ARG A 7 -49.97 3.27 16.32
N SER A 8 -50.22 4.43 16.94
CA SER A 8 -49.62 5.71 16.50
C SER A 8 -48.12 5.80 16.76
N PHE A 9 -47.60 5.12 17.78
CA PHE A 9 -46.17 5.15 18.11
C PHE A 9 -45.31 4.42 17.09
N LEU A 10 -45.78 3.28 16.54
CA LEU A 10 -44.98 2.45 15.65
C LEU A 10 -44.65 3.16 14.32
N TRP A 11 -45.58 3.96 13.79
CA TRP A 11 -45.35 4.76 12.59
C TRP A 11 -44.40 5.93 12.83
N LEU A 12 -44.47 6.57 14.01
CA LEU A 12 -43.48 7.58 14.42
C LEU A 12 -42.07 6.97 14.55
N SER A 13 -41.93 5.76 15.11
CA SER A 13 -40.64 5.07 15.20
C SER A 13 -40.03 4.74 13.83
N ILE A 14 -40.83 4.28 12.87
CA ILE A 14 -40.35 3.96 11.52
C ILE A 14 -40.00 5.23 10.74
N ALA A 15 -40.79 6.30 10.87
CA ALA A 15 -40.46 7.61 10.29
C ALA A 15 -39.14 8.18 10.86
N PHE A 16 -38.92 8.08 12.17
CA PHE A 16 -37.66 8.51 12.80
C PHE A 16 -36.44 7.74 12.29
N LEU A 17 -36.57 6.44 12.00
CA LEU A 17 -35.48 5.62 11.48
C LEU A 17 -35.16 5.88 10.00
N GLN A 18 -36.15 6.28 9.17
CA GLN A 18 -35.89 6.65 7.77
C GLN A 18 -35.42 8.11 7.61
N LEU A 19 -35.81 9.01 8.51
CA LEU A 19 -35.36 10.41 8.47
C LEU A 19 -33.88 10.61 8.81
N TRP A 20 -33.19 9.63 9.39
CA TRP A 20 -31.75 9.67 9.67
C TRP A 20 -30.87 9.08 8.56
N SER A 21 -31.45 8.46 7.54
CA SER A 21 -30.70 7.89 6.39
C SER A 21 -30.55 8.84 5.19
N SER A 22 -31.05 10.08 5.28
CA SER A 22 -31.11 11.01 4.14
C SER A 22 -30.77 12.46 4.48
N TRP A 23 -30.01 12.70 5.56
CA TRP A 23 -29.40 14.00 5.84
C TRP A 23 -27.93 13.94 5.40
N PRO A 24 -27.54 14.57 4.28
CA PRO A 24 -26.12 14.72 3.95
C PRO A 24 -25.48 15.60 5.03
N LEU A 25 -24.49 15.05 5.74
CA LEU A 25 -23.66 15.84 6.64
C LEU A 25 -22.89 16.87 5.81
N VAL A 26 -23.37 18.11 5.83
CA VAL A 26 -22.53 19.27 5.51
C VAL A 26 -21.47 19.34 6.61
N VAL A 27 -20.34 18.67 6.36
CA VAL A 27 -19.16 18.80 7.18
C VAL A 27 -18.65 20.22 7.00
N LEU A 28 -19.04 21.11 7.92
CA LEU A 28 -18.32 22.36 8.15
C LEU A 28 -16.85 22.00 8.29
N ALA A 29 -16.00 22.55 7.41
CA ALA A 29 -14.63 22.11 7.23
C ALA A 29 -13.88 22.14 8.57
N GLN A 30 -13.69 20.96 9.17
CA GLN A 30 -12.78 20.76 10.28
C GLN A 30 -11.38 21.09 9.76
N PRO A 31 -10.53 21.82 10.52
CA PRO A 31 -9.17 22.10 10.09
C PRO A 31 -8.43 20.77 9.92
N GLN A 32 -8.07 20.44 8.68
CA GLN A 32 -7.48 19.16 8.33
C GLN A 32 -6.11 19.00 8.99
N SER A 33 -6.02 18.14 10.01
CA SER A 33 -4.82 17.92 10.81
C SER A 33 -3.79 17.00 10.17
N PHE A 34 -4.20 16.20 9.19
CA PHE A 34 -3.36 15.24 8.48
C PHE A 34 -3.38 15.51 6.98
N PHE A 35 -2.23 15.91 6.42
CA PHE A 35 -2.13 16.35 5.04
C PHE A 35 -0.81 15.87 4.40
N PRO A 36 -0.79 14.66 3.82
CA PRO A 36 0.42 14.11 3.21
C PRO A 36 0.78 14.79 1.89
N PRO A 37 2.05 14.64 1.43
CA PRO A 37 2.56 15.27 0.21
C PRO A 37 1.94 14.70 -1.08
N SER A 38 1.46 13.47 -1.06
CA SER A 38 0.72 12.81 -2.15
C SER A 38 -0.28 11.81 -1.56
N ILE A 39 -1.43 11.65 -2.24
CA ILE A 39 -2.56 10.85 -1.76
C ILE A 39 -2.93 9.72 -2.73
N PRO A 40 -3.25 8.50 -2.23
CA PRO A 40 -3.60 7.37 -3.09
C PRO A 40 -4.98 7.56 -3.73
N LEU A 41 -5.06 7.42 -5.06
CA LEU A 41 -6.32 7.39 -5.80
C LEU A 41 -6.75 5.95 -6.12
N ALA A 42 -6.07 5.32 -7.08
CA ALA A 42 -6.31 3.95 -7.52
C ALA A 42 -5.06 3.10 -7.26
N VAL A 43 -4.98 2.53 -6.05
CA VAL A 43 -3.81 1.80 -5.53
C VAL A 43 -4.27 0.39 -5.15
N ARG A 44 -3.95 -0.59 -6.00
CA ARG A 44 -4.57 -1.94 -6.00
C ARG A 44 -3.65 -3.09 -6.37
N SER A 45 -2.59 -2.87 -7.14
CA SER A 45 -1.53 -3.84 -7.45
C SER A 45 -0.19 -3.10 -7.62
N PRO A 46 0.96 -3.79 -7.78
CA PRO A 46 2.24 -3.12 -8.02
C PRO A 46 2.29 -2.28 -9.30
N THR A 47 1.34 -2.53 -10.22
CA THR A 47 1.22 -1.88 -11.53
C THR A 47 0.02 -0.94 -11.61
N LEU A 48 -1.04 -1.14 -10.82
CA LEU A 48 -2.13 -0.19 -10.63
C LEU A 48 -1.91 0.59 -9.34
N SER A 49 -1.12 1.68 -9.43
CA SER A 49 -0.70 2.50 -8.31
C SER A 49 -0.67 3.99 -8.70
N CYS A 50 -1.86 4.59 -8.71
CA CYS A 50 -2.15 5.96 -9.11
C CYS A 50 -2.35 6.87 -7.89
N TRP A 51 -1.64 8.00 -7.86
CA TRP A 51 -1.55 8.95 -6.74
C TRP A 51 -1.78 10.39 -7.23
N LEU A 52 -2.13 11.31 -6.33
CA LEU A 52 -2.32 12.73 -6.65
C LEU A 52 -1.56 13.59 -5.66
N ASP A 53 -0.78 14.54 -6.17
CA ASP A 53 0.11 15.35 -5.34
C ASP A 53 -0.62 16.53 -4.68
N THR A 54 -0.34 16.68 -3.39
CA THR A 54 -0.97 17.59 -2.43
C THR A 54 0.04 18.50 -1.72
N TRP A 55 1.33 18.40 -2.03
CA TRP A 55 2.39 19.17 -1.38
C TRP A 55 2.28 20.69 -1.58
N ASN A 56 2.90 21.46 -0.69
CA ASN A 56 2.69 22.89 -0.51
C ASN A 56 3.04 23.71 -1.75
N GLY A 57 2.07 24.47 -2.26
CA GLY A 57 2.18 25.24 -3.50
C GLY A 57 1.56 24.55 -4.72
N THR A 58 1.13 23.29 -4.60
CA THR A 58 0.24 22.64 -5.58
C THR A 58 -1.23 23.04 -5.35
N ASN A 59 -2.05 22.84 -6.38
CA ASN A 59 -3.50 22.70 -6.23
C ASN A 59 -3.88 21.33 -6.79
N PRO A 60 -4.39 20.38 -5.97
CA PRO A 60 -4.79 19.04 -6.45
C PRO A 60 -5.81 19.06 -7.59
N MET A 61 -6.57 20.15 -7.74
CA MET A 61 -7.55 20.32 -8.83
C MET A 61 -6.91 20.68 -10.17
N ASN A 62 -5.66 21.14 -10.18
CA ASN A 62 -4.90 21.54 -11.38
C ASN A 62 -3.71 20.59 -11.64
N ASN A 63 -3.65 19.46 -10.94
CA ASN A 63 -2.57 18.48 -11.04
C ASN A 63 -3.06 17.23 -11.76
N TRP A 64 -2.25 16.70 -12.67
CA TRP A 64 -2.43 15.32 -13.13
C TRP A 64 -2.09 14.33 -12.01
N PRO A 65 -2.85 13.23 -11.87
CA PRO A 65 -2.39 12.08 -11.11
C PRO A 65 -1.11 11.50 -11.71
N ASN A 66 -0.22 11.04 -10.84
CA ASN A 66 1.04 10.41 -11.20
C ASN A 66 1.01 8.92 -10.83
N PHE A 67 1.85 8.14 -11.51
CA PHE A 67 2.26 6.83 -11.03
C PHE A 67 3.17 6.99 -9.81
N TRP A 68 3.25 5.97 -8.96
CA TRP A 68 3.92 6.06 -7.65
C TRP A 68 5.38 6.54 -7.66
N SER A 69 6.08 6.42 -8.78
CA SER A 69 7.46 6.88 -8.96
C SER A 69 7.60 8.41 -9.07
N ASP A 70 6.49 9.15 -9.08
CA ASP A 70 6.39 10.62 -9.22
C ASP A 70 7.15 11.17 -10.46
N THR A 71 7.14 10.36 -11.53
CA THR A 71 7.86 10.62 -12.80
C THR A 71 7.05 10.29 -14.06
N HIS A 72 5.91 9.61 -13.92
CA HIS A 72 5.04 9.23 -15.03
C HIS A 72 3.60 9.70 -14.79
N ILE A 73 3.02 10.40 -15.77
CA ILE A 73 1.66 10.95 -15.67
C ILE A 73 0.64 9.86 -16.00
N LEU A 74 -0.34 9.72 -15.13
CA LEU A 74 -1.54 8.91 -15.36
C LEU A 74 -2.71 9.84 -15.66
N GLY A 75 -2.73 10.35 -16.91
CA GLY A 75 -3.74 11.31 -17.36
C GLY A 75 -5.15 10.83 -17.04
N TRP A 76 -5.82 11.52 -16.13
CA TRP A 76 -7.16 11.23 -15.65
C TRP A 76 -7.86 12.55 -15.36
N ALA A 77 -8.83 12.92 -16.20
CA ALA A 77 -9.53 14.19 -16.13
C ALA A 77 -10.90 14.03 -15.45
N GLY A 78 -11.30 15.03 -14.67
CA GLY A 78 -12.61 15.10 -14.02
C GLY A 78 -13.28 16.44 -14.24
N LEU A 79 -14.44 16.46 -14.90
CA LEU A 79 -15.20 17.66 -15.25
C LEU A 79 -16.64 17.61 -14.68
N ILE A 80 -17.20 18.78 -14.41
CA ILE A 80 -18.62 19.01 -14.16
C ILE A 80 -19.07 20.25 -14.93
N LYS A 81 -20.27 20.24 -15.51
CA LYS A 81 -20.93 21.43 -16.03
C LYS A 81 -22.19 21.70 -15.22
N VAL A 82 -22.37 22.95 -14.79
CA VAL A 82 -23.52 23.42 -14.03
C VAL A 82 -24.07 24.66 -14.75
N ASP A 83 -25.33 24.62 -15.20
CA ASP A 83 -26.01 25.71 -15.93
C ASP A 83 -25.22 26.27 -17.14
N GLY A 84 -24.43 25.43 -17.80
CA GLY A 84 -23.60 25.83 -18.95
C GLY A 84 -22.16 26.24 -18.59
N GLN A 85 -21.86 26.51 -17.32
CA GLN A 85 -20.52 26.82 -16.82
C GLN A 85 -19.79 25.51 -16.47
N THR A 86 -18.60 25.30 -17.04
CA THR A 86 -17.79 24.10 -16.80
C THR A 86 -16.72 24.34 -15.74
N PHE A 87 -16.53 23.37 -14.85
CA PHE A 87 -15.48 23.30 -13.84
C PHE A 87 -14.74 21.95 -13.93
N HIS A 88 -13.51 21.89 -13.39
CA HIS A 88 -12.73 20.66 -13.27
C HIS A 88 -12.32 20.35 -11.83
N TRP A 89 -12.29 19.07 -11.49
CA TRP A 89 -12.04 18.52 -10.15
C TRP A 89 -10.94 17.45 -10.10
N LEU A 90 -10.32 17.11 -11.25
CA LEU A 90 -9.13 16.26 -11.36
C LEU A 90 -8.39 16.54 -12.69
N GLY A 91 -7.05 16.54 -12.65
CA GLY A 91 -6.20 16.76 -13.82
C GLY A 91 -5.91 18.24 -14.13
N ASP A 92 -5.11 18.51 -15.17
CA ASP A 92 -5.10 19.81 -15.86
C ASP A 92 -5.73 19.66 -17.26
N PRO A 93 -7.07 19.56 -17.37
CA PRO A 93 -7.74 19.35 -18.65
C PRO A 93 -7.66 20.57 -19.58
N THR A 94 -7.03 21.69 -19.18
CA THR A 94 -6.95 22.98 -19.88
C THR A 94 -8.29 23.65 -20.21
N VAL A 95 -9.41 23.11 -19.69
CA VAL A 95 -10.78 23.61 -19.92
C VAL A 95 -11.58 23.65 -18.63
N GLY A 96 -12.56 24.56 -18.58
CA GLY A 96 -13.34 24.82 -17.38
C GLY A 96 -12.54 25.57 -16.30
N ASN A 97 -13.25 26.07 -15.30
CA ASN A 97 -12.64 26.72 -14.13
C ASN A 97 -12.16 25.65 -13.14
N ALA A 98 -11.05 25.88 -12.45
CA ALA A 98 -10.68 25.04 -11.31
C ALA A 98 -11.77 25.07 -10.24
N SER A 99 -12.19 23.90 -9.74
CA SER A 99 -13.02 23.82 -8.54
C SER A 99 -12.25 24.32 -7.31
N THR A 100 -12.95 24.91 -6.35
CA THR A 100 -12.35 25.24 -5.05
C THR A 100 -12.24 23.96 -4.24
N TRP A 101 -11.02 23.43 -4.07
CA TRP A 101 -10.78 22.32 -3.14
C TRP A 101 -10.95 22.82 -1.69
N LEU A 102 -11.77 22.11 -0.91
CA LEU A 102 -12.19 22.51 0.44
C LEU A 102 -11.56 21.66 1.55
N SER A 103 -11.41 20.34 1.31
CA SER A 103 -10.77 19.40 2.23
C SER A 103 -10.45 18.08 1.54
N THR A 104 -9.52 17.32 2.13
CA THR A 104 -9.26 15.92 1.80
C THR A 104 -9.50 15.06 3.05
N THR A 105 -10.19 13.93 2.90
CA THR A 105 -10.29 12.89 3.94
C THR A 105 -9.64 11.61 3.42
N ILE A 106 -8.72 11.05 4.21
CA ILE A 106 -8.04 9.79 3.91
C ILE A 106 -8.54 8.75 4.91
N THR A 107 -8.94 7.61 4.38
CA THR A 107 -9.40 6.45 5.15
C THR A 107 -8.70 5.19 4.60
N PRO A 108 -8.71 4.06 5.32
CA PRO A 108 -8.00 2.86 4.92
C PRO A 108 -8.24 2.42 3.46
N THR A 109 -9.45 2.54 2.92
CA THR A 109 -9.76 2.15 1.53
C THR A 109 -10.18 3.30 0.61
N ARG A 110 -10.54 4.47 1.16
CA ARG A 110 -11.02 5.62 0.37
C ARG A 110 -10.23 6.91 0.57
N THR A 111 -10.12 7.68 -0.50
CA THR A 111 -9.67 9.08 -0.49
C THR A 111 -10.82 9.94 -0.99
N ILE A 112 -11.24 10.94 -0.21
CA ILE A 112 -12.39 11.79 -0.49
C ILE A 112 -11.90 13.23 -0.65
N LEU A 113 -12.14 13.84 -1.80
CA LEU A 113 -11.89 15.26 -2.06
C LEU A 113 -13.22 16.01 -2.00
N THR A 114 -13.37 16.92 -1.04
CA THR A 114 -14.52 17.82 -0.97
C THR A 114 -14.20 19.07 -1.79
N VAL A 115 -15.01 19.36 -2.81
CA VAL A 115 -14.72 20.43 -3.78
C VAL A 115 -15.99 21.25 -4.09
N GLN A 116 -15.84 22.54 -4.38
CA GLN A 116 -16.94 23.40 -4.83
C GLN A 116 -16.79 23.76 -6.32
N ALA A 117 -17.84 23.50 -7.09
CA ALA A 117 -17.97 23.79 -8.51
C ALA A 117 -19.19 24.70 -8.74
N GLY A 118 -18.97 26.01 -8.66
CA GLY A 118 -20.06 27.00 -8.75
C GLY A 118 -21.06 26.83 -7.59
N PRO A 119 -22.36 26.62 -7.87
CA PRO A 119 -23.37 26.39 -6.84
C PRO A 119 -23.43 24.93 -6.36
N MET A 120 -22.53 24.04 -6.78
CA MET A 120 -22.45 22.65 -6.32
C MET A 120 -21.28 22.44 -5.35
N ILE A 121 -21.51 21.71 -4.25
CA ILE A 121 -20.44 21.00 -3.51
C ILE A 121 -20.49 19.52 -3.89
N LEU A 122 -19.31 18.94 -4.15
CA LEU A 122 -19.11 17.55 -4.54
C LEU A 122 -18.16 16.85 -3.57
N ASN A 123 -18.42 15.57 -3.32
CA ASN A 123 -17.46 14.61 -2.77
C ASN A 123 -16.95 13.75 -3.94
N VAL A 124 -15.71 13.96 -4.38
CA VAL A 124 -15.04 13.04 -5.33
C VAL A 124 -14.33 11.98 -4.51
N THR A 125 -14.83 10.75 -4.53
CA THR A 125 -14.30 9.64 -3.74
C THR A 125 -13.63 8.58 -4.61
N PHE A 126 -12.37 8.32 -4.34
CA PHE A 126 -11.60 7.22 -4.91
C PHE A 126 -11.61 6.06 -3.92
N LEU A 127 -12.18 4.92 -4.30
CA LEU A 127 -12.30 3.71 -3.48
C LEU A 127 -11.46 2.61 -4.12
N SER A 128 -10.36 2.23 -3.48
CA SER A 128 -9.59 1.03 -3.84
C SER A 128 -9.93 -0.08 -2.83
N PRO A 129 -10.74 -1.08 -3.19
CA PRO A 129 -11.18 -2.11 -2.25
C PRO A 129 -10.01 -2.88 -1.63
N VAL A 130 -10.19 -3.27 -0.37
CA VAL A 130 -9.31 -4.15 0.40
C VAL A 130 -10.18 -5.24 0.98
N GLU A 131 -9.97 -6.48 0.55
CA GLU A 131 -10.94 -7.58 0.68
C GLU A 131 -10.23 -8.86 1.19
N PRO A 132 -9.48 -8.81 2.30
CA PRO A 132 -8.46 -9.81 2.64
C PRO A 132 -9.01 -11.22 2.96
N SER A 133 -10.33 -11.38 3.06
CA SER A 133 -11.00 -12.67 3.26
C SER A 133 -11.64 -13.25 1.98
N ASP A 134 -11.64 -12.53 0.86
CA ASP A 134 -12.09 -13.01 -0.45
C ASP A 134 -10.96 -12.83 -1.47
N TRP A 135 -10.21 -13.89 -1.74
CA TRP A 135 -9.02 -13.83 -2.60
C TRP A 135 -9.33 -13.52 -4.06
N SER A 136 -10.58 -13.75 -4.52
CA SER A 136 -11.02 -13.29 -5.83
C SER A 136 -11.15 -11.77 -5.85
N ARG A 137 -11.82 -11.19 -4.84
CA ARG A 137 -11.99 -9.73 -4.73
C ARG A 137 -10.66 -9.01 -4.46
N GLN A 138 -9.82 -9.54 -3.58
CA GLN A 138 -8.52 -8.94 -3.29
C GLN A 138 -7.58 -8.94 -4.52
N SER A 139 -7.73 -9.88 -5.46
CA SER A 139 -6.89 -9.96 -6.67
C SER A 139 -7.48 -9.26 -7.90
N PHE A 140 -8.64 -8.57 -7.81
CA PHE A 140 -9.13 -7.72 -8.90
C PHE A 140 -8.23 -6.48 -9.08
N PRO A 141 -7.57 -6.28 -10.23
CA PRO A 141 -6.72 -5.11 -10.47
C PRO A 141 -7.57 -3.90 -10.92
N PHE A 142 -8.57 -3.55 -10.11
CA PHE A 142 -9.54 -2.47 -10.36
C PHE A 142 -9.83 -1.65 -9.10
N SER A 143 -10.09 -0.36 -9.31
CA SER A 143 -10.48 0.65 -8.32
C SER A 143 -11.69 1.43 -8.82
N TYR A 144 -12.50 1.97 -7.92
CA TYR A 144 -13.62 2.87 -8.26
C TYR A 144 -13.24 4.34 -8.05
N MET A 145 -13.90 5.20 -8.81
CA MET A 145 -14.03 6.63 -8.52
C MET A 145 -15.52 6.97 -8.62
N TYR A 146 -16.06 7.69 -7.64
CA TYR A 146 -17.45 8.13 -7.66
C TYR A 146 -17.62 9.56 -7.19
N VAL A 147 -18.68 10.21 -7.69
CA VAL A 147 -19.08 11.56 -7.31
C VAL A 147 -20.49 11.52 -6.73
N ASP A 148 -20.65 12.09 -5.55
CA ASP A 148 -21.94 12.54 -5.01
C ASP A 148 -21.83 14.00 -4.56
N GLY A 149 -22.95 14.67 -4.31
CA GLY A 149 -22.94 16.11 -4.06
C GLY A 149 -24.33 16.76 -4.00
N GLN A 150 -24.35 18.06 -3.75
CA GLN A 150 -25.58 18.85 -3.56
C GLN A 150 -25.37 20.35 -3.84
N THR A 151 -26.47 21.08 -3.97
CA THR A 151 -26.45 22.53 -4.19
C THR A 151 -26.17 23.32 -2.91
N THR A 152 -25.47 24.46 -3.06
CA THR A 152 -25.12 25.37 -1.95
C THR A 152 -26.20 26.40 -1.65
N ASP A 153 -27.11 26.65 -2.61
CA ASP A 153 -28.18 27.65 -2.53
C ASP A 153 -29.58 27.02 -2.37
N GLY A 154 -29.71 25.70 -2.53
CA GLY A 154 -30.97 24.95 -2.45
C GLY A 154 -31.81 24.95 -3.73
N ASN A 155 -31.33 25.53 -4.83
CA ASN A 155 -32.02 25.53 -6.12
C ASN A 155 -31.82 24.20 -6.87
N SER A 156 -32.40 24.09 -8.07
CA SER A 156 -32.11 23.03 -9.04
C SER A 156 -31.30 23.62 -10.19
N HIS A 157 -30.25 22.91 -10.61
CA HIS A 157 -29.36 23.31 -11.70
C HIS A 157 -29.26 22.20 -12.75
N ASN A 158 -28.91 22.55 -13.98
CA ASN A 158 -28.66 21.58 -15.03
C ASN A 158 -27.23 21.02 -14.90
N VAL A 159 -27.09 19.78 -14.44
CA VAL A 159 -25.80 19.16 -14.10
C VAL A 159 -25.40 18.06 -15.09
N GLN A 160 -24.19 18.19 -15.64
CA GLN A 160 -23.54 17.15 -16.45
C GLN A 160 -22.18 16.80 -15.83
N LEU A 161 -21.81 15.52 -15.83
CA LEU A 161 -20.50 15.01 -15.38
C LEU A 161 -19.74 14.40 -16.55
N TYR A 162 -18.41 14.47 -16.51
CA TYR A 162 -17.52 13.84 -17.48
C TYR A 162 -16.23 13.39 -16.78
N SER A 163 -15.70 12.25 -17.17
CA SER A 163 -14.33 11.87 -16.84
C SER A 163 -13.71 11.05 -17.98
N ASP A 164 -12.40 11.22 -18.18
CA ASP A 164 -11.62 10.45 -19.15
C ASP A 164 -10.30 9.98 -18.54
N ILE A 165 -9.76 8.87 -19.04
CA ILE A 165 -8.33 8.53 -18.87
C ILE A 165 -7.62 8.64 -20.22
N SER A 166 -6.30 8.92 -20.20
CA SER A 166 -5.45 8.93 -21.39
C SER A 166 -4.86 7.55 -21.69
N ALA A 167 -4.21 7.43 -22.85
CA ALA A 167 -3.42 6.26 -23.22
C ALA A 167 -2.09 6.10 -22.43
N GLU A 168 -1.74 7.02 -21.53
CA GLU A 168 -0.50 6.95 -20.72
C GLU A 168 -0.55 5.84 -19.65
N TRP A 169 -1.73 5.28 -19.38
CA TRP A 169 -1.95 4.23 -18.39
C TRP A 169 -1.33 2.85 -18.72
N VAL A 170 -0.68 2.67 -19.88
CA VAL A 170 -0.15 1.37 -20.34
C VAL A 170 1.32 1.36 -20.80
N THR A 171 2.03 2.48 -20.66
CA THR A 171 3.46 2.65 -21.05
C THR A 171 3.94 4.05 -20.67
N ASP A 172 5.21 4.17 -20.31
CA ASP A 172 5.90 5.45 -20.04
C ASP A 172 6.23 6.23 -21.33
N SER A 173 6.20 5.56 -22.48
CA SER A 173 6.65 6.08 -23.76
C SER A 173 5.49 6.68 -24.58
N LEU A 174 5.48 8.02 -24.69
CA LEU A 174 4.48 8.79 -25.44
C LEU A 174 4.40 8.45 -26.94
N THR A 175 5.41 7.78 -27.50
CA THR A 175 5.45 7.35 -28.91
C THR A 175 5.06 5.89 -29.11
N THR A 176 4.78 5.14 -28.03
CA THR A 176 4.38 3.72 -28.12
C THR A 176 3.09 3.58 -28.94
N PRO A 177 3.05 2.71 -29.97
CA PRO A 177 1.82 2.42 -30.71
C PRO A 177 0.82 1.67 -29.82
N ILE A 178 -0.44 2.08 -29.84
CA ILE A 178 -1.52 1.51 -29.02
C ILE A 178 -2.63 0.91 -29.87
N THR A 179 -3.34 -0.07 -29.31
CA THR A 179 -4.65 -0.52 -29.79
C THR A 179 -5.71 -0.24 -28.73
N PHE A 180 -6.93 0.08 -29.15
CA PHE A 180 -8.02 0.46 -28.26
C PHE A 180 -9.40 0.08 -28.83
N GLY A 181 -10.42 0.10 -27.99
CA GLY A 181 -11.80 -0.14 -28.39
C GLY A 181 -12.83 0.09 -27.28
N THR A 182 -14.10 -0.01 -27.64
CA THR A 182 -15.26 0.16 -26.74
C THR A 182 -16.10 -1.11 -26.75
N THR A 183 -16.45 -1.62 -25.57
CA THR A 183 -17.26 -2.84 -25.39
C THR A 183 -18.51 -2.55 -24.57
N MET A 184 -19.65 -3.11 -25.01
CA MET A 184 -20.87 -3.22 -24.23
C MET A 184 -20.99 -4.63 -23.66
N VAL A 185 -21.10 -4.77 -22.34
CA VAL A 185 -21.43 -6.05 -21.70
C VAL A 185 -22.94 -6.09 -21.45
N GLY A 186 -23.64 -6.83 -22.32
CA GLY A 186 -25.10 -6.92 -22.30
C GLY A 186 -25.76 -5.54 -22.40
N SER A 187 -26.46 -5.14 -21.34
CA SER A 187 -27.03 -3.79 -21.15
C SER A 187 -26.70 -3.20 -19.77
N THR A 188 -25.66 -3.71 -19.11
CA THR A 188 -25.36 -3.45 -17.69
C THR A 188 -24.10 -2.61 -17.50
N THR A 189 -23.05 -2.88 -18.29
CA THR A 189 -21.76 -2.20 -18.19
C THR A 189 -21.23 -1.83 -19.57
N GLN A 190 -20.67 -0.63 -19.70
CA GLN A 190 -19.87 -0.21 -20.85
C GLN A 190 -18.44 0.04 -20.40
N TYR A 191 -17.47 -0.32 -21.23
CA TYR A 191 -16.07 0.02 -20.97
C TYR A 191 -15.31 0.38 -22.24
N HIS A 192 -14.31 1.25 -22.08
CA HIS A 192 -13.22 1.44 -23.03
C HIS A 192 -12.01 0.60 -22.58
N GLN A 193 -11.21 0.16 -23.55
CA GLN A 193 -9.94 -0.54 -23.31
C GLN A 193 -8.82 0.04 -24.16
N VAL A 194 -7.60 0.05 -23.63
CA VAL A 194 -6.37 0.44 -24.35
C VAL A 194 -5.20 -0.43 -23.90
N GLN A 195 -4.29 -0.75 -24.83
CA GLN A 195 -3.07 -1.52 -24.57
C GLN A 195 -1.96 -1.14 -25.55
N SER A 196 -0.71 -1.46 -25.22
CA SER A 196 0.39 -1.42 -26.18
C SER A 196 0.14 -2.38 -27.36
N SER A 197 0.49 -1.94 -28.57
CA SER A 197 0.54 -2.80 -29.78
C SER A 197 1.82 -3.63 -29.84
N THR A 198 2.82 -3.27 -29.03
CA THR A 198 4.11 -3.94 -28.89
C THR A 198 4.38 -4.16 -27.40
N PRO A 199 3.68 -5.10 -26.74
CA PRO A 199 3.78 -5.27 -25.30
C PRO A 199 5.18 -5.74 -24.89
N LYS A 200 5.67 -5.27 -23.73
CA LYS A 200 6.96 -5.73 -23.17
C LYS A 200 6.72 -6.54 -21.89
N SER A 201 7.12 -7.81 -21.90
CA SER A 201 7.11 -8.69 -20.71
C SER A 201 8.23 -8.39 -19.71
N VAL A 202 9.16 -7.52 -20.07
CA VAL A 202 10.19 -6.95 -19.21
C VAL A 202 10.01 -5.44 -19.22
N PHE A 203 9.68 -4.90 -18.05
CA PHE A 203 9.49 -3.47 -17.78
C PHE A 203 10.04 -3.19 -16.38
N GLN A 204 10.35 -1.92 -16.08
CA GLN A 204 10.85 -1.55 -14.75
C GLN A 204 9.69 -1.37 -13.77
N ASP A 205 8.85 -0.35 -13.99
CA ASP A 205 7.82 0.05 -13.03
C ASP A 205 6.43 0.21 -13.66
N VAL A 206 6.30 0.96 -14.77
CA VAL A 206 5.06 1.02 -15.55
C VAL A 206 4.92 -0.27 -16.36
N ALA A 207 3.80 -0.97 -16.23
CA ALA A 207 3.58 -2.25 -16.91
C ALA A 207 3.18 -2.06 -18.38
N GLU A 208 4.03 -2.56 -19.29
CA GLU A 208 3.83 -2.50 -20.74
C GLU A 208 3.23 -3.77 -21.34
N ASP A 209 2.93 -4.77 -20.51
CA ASP A 209 2.17 -5.99 -20.82
C ASP A 209 0.69 -5.89 -20.41
N GLY A 210 0.27 -4.76 -19.85
CA GLY A 210 -1.08 -4.54 -19.34
C GLY A 210 -2.08 -3.97 -20.37
N THR A 211 -3.35 -4.28 -20.16
CA THR A 211 -4.49 -3.56 -20.78
C THR A 211 -5.17 -2.70 -19.74
N ALA A 212 -5.23 -1.39 -19.96
CA ALA A 212 -6.00 -0.47 -19.12
C ALA A 212 -7.47 -0.47 -19.57
N TYR A 213 -8.37 -0.43 -18.58
CA TYR A 213 -9.82 -0.40 -18.77
C TYR A 213 -10.41 0.77 -18.01
N TYR A 214 -11.31 1.50 -18.65
CA TYR A 214 -12.17 2.49 -18.00
C TYR A 214 -13.63 2.12 -18.24
N ALA A 215 -14.42 2.02 -17.17
CA ALA A 215 -15.74 1.40 -17.22
C ALA A 215 -16.79 2.20 -16.45
N VAL A 216 -18.04 2.09 -16.88
CA VAL A 216 -19.22 2.77 -16.32
C VAL A 216 -20.45 1.87 -16.43
N GLN A 217 -21.38 1.99 -15.49
CA GLN A 217 -22.67 1.30 -15.59
C GLN A 217 -23.48 1.87 -16.75
N SER A 218 -24.05 1.02 -17.62
CA SER A 218 -24.77 1.48 -18.82
C SER A 218 -26.10 2.17 -18.53
N ALA A 219 -26.64 2.00 -17.31
CA ALA A 219 -27.91 2.58 -16.88
C ALA A 219 -27.81 4.05 -16.40
N GLN A 220 -26.69 4.73 -16.65
CA GLN A 220 -26.47 6.11 -16.22
C GLN A 220 -27.27 7.13 -17.06
N PRO A 221 -27.84 8.20 -16.46
CA PRO A 221 -28.62 9.21 -17.16
C PRO A 221 -27.89 9.85 -18.36
N GLY A 222 -28.53 9.83 -19.54
CA GLY A 222 -28.03 10.47 -20.76
C GLY A 222 -26.70 9.94 -21.33
N LEU A 223 -26.16 8.83 -20.79
CA LEU A 223 -24.78 8.36 -20.97
C LEU A 223 -24.22 8.53 -22.38
N LYS A 224 -23.02 9.13 -22.44
CA LYS A 224 -22.13 9.16 -23.61
C LYS A 224 -20.79 8.52 -23.23
N SER A 225 -20.29 7.66 -24.10
CA SER A 225 -19.01 6.98 -23.95
C SER A 225 -18.30 7.06 -25.29
N VAL A 226 -17.13 7.70 -25.33
CA VAL A 226 -16.46 8.12 -26.58
C VAL A 226 -14.95 8.01 -26.44
N ILE A 227 -14.30 7.42 -27.45
CA ILE A 227 -12.86 7.48 -27.63
C ILE A 227 -12.53 8.65 -28.56
N GLY A 228 -11.71 9.59 -28.11
CA GLY A 228 -11.37 10.76 -28.90
C GLY A 228 -10.08 11.44 -28.47
N ASN A 229 -9.82 12.63 -29.01
CA ASN A 229 -8.64 13.40 -28.61
C ASN A 229 -8.98 14.35 -27.45
N ASP A 230 -8.07 14.49 -26.50
CA ASP A 230 -8.14 15.38 -25.34
C ASP A 230 -8.54 16.82 -25.73
N GLN A 231 -7.80 17.43 -26.66
CA GLN A 231 -8.04 18.75 -27.24
C GLN A 231 -9.19 18.74 -28.28
N THR A 232 -10.22 17.92 -28.06
CA THR A 232 -11.44 17.84 -28.87
C THR A 232 -12.62 17.44 -28.00
N LEU A 233 -12.55 16.33 -27.24
CA LEU A 233 -13.63 15.93 -26.34
C LEU A 233 -13.77 16.86 -25.13
N ARG A 234 -12.66 17.26 -24.49
CA ARG A 234 -12.71 18.14 -23.32
C ARG A 234 -13.27 19.53 -23.69
N PRO A 235 -12.84 20.20 -24.80
CA PRO A 235 -13.50 21.40 -25.30
C PRO A 235 -14.97 21.22 -25.73
N GLN A 236 -15.34 20.08 -26.32
CA GLN A 236 -16.75 19.79 -26.68
C GLN A 236 -17.63 19.66 -25.44
N PHE A 237 -17.17 18.94 -24.41
CA PHE A 237 -17.85 18.93 -23.12
C PHE A 237 -17.92 20.34 -22.53
N ALA A 238 -16.83 21.09 -22.54
CA ALA A 238 -16.76 22.40 -21.90
C ALA A 238 -17.63 23.49 -22.56
N ALA A 239 -18.04 23.30 -23.81
CA ALA A 239 -18.75 24.32 -24.59
C ALA A 239 -20.14 24.69 -24.00
N PRO A 240 -20.45 25.99 -23.88
CA PRO A 240 -21.80 26.46 -23.51
C PRO A 240 -22.76 26.35 -24.72
N GLY A 241 -24.03 26.09 -24.46
CA GLY A 241 -25.10 26.09 -25.48
C GLY A 241 -25.10 24.91 -26.47
N GLN A 242 -24.03 24.12 -26.53
CA GLN A 242 -24.08 22.78 -27.14
C GLN A 242 -24.98 21.87 -26.29
N GLY A 243 -25.84 21.07 -26.95
CA GLY A 243 -26.56 19.98 -26.28
C GLY A 243 -25.60 18.88 -25.81
N PHE A 244 -26.10 17.88 -25.08
CA PHE A 244 -25.25 16.80 -24.56
C PHE A 244 -24.79 15.83 -25.65
N ASN A 245 -23.80 16.26 -26.41
CA ASN A 245 -23.31 15.60 -27.61
C ASN A 245 -21.80 15.77 -27.74
N LEU A 246 -21.06 14.75 -27.31
CA LEU A 246 -19.66 14.57 -27.68
C LEU A 246 -19.58 14.07 -29.14
N ALA A 247 -18.40 14.16 -29.77
CA ALA A 247 -18.17 13.55 -31.08
C ALA A 247 -18.42 12.04 -31.07
N THR A 248 -18.53 11.44 -32.26
CA THR A 248 -18.37 9.99 -32.43
C THR A 248 -16.92 9.58 -32.17
N ASP A 249 -16.69 8.28 -31.92
CA ASP A 249 -15.35 7.71 -31.79
C ASP A 249 -14.42 8.13 -32.95
N ILE A 250 -13.14 8.31 -32.64
CA ILE A 250 -12.09 8.49 -33.66
C ILE A 250 -12.01 7.27 -34.59
N ALA A 251 -11.74 7.53 -35.87
CA ALA A 251 -11.77 6.48 -36.89
C ALA A 251 -10.59 5.50 -36.74
N GLY A 252 -10.92 4.25 -36.39
CA GLY A 252 -9.95 3.16 -36.23
C GLY A 252 -9.95 2.58 -34.82
N SER A 253 -8.99 1.70 -34.55
CA SER A 253 -8.82 1.00 -33.27
C SER A 253 -7.34 0.98 -32.83
N PHE A 254 -6.55 1.92 -33.36
CA PHE A 254 -5.10 2.00 -33.17
C PHE A 254 -4.60 3.44 -33.29
N GLY A 255 -3.43 3.72 -32.72
CA GLY A 255 -2.77 5.03 -32.74
C GLY A 255 -1.42 5.00 -32.02
N THR A 256 -1.01 6.12 -31.43
CA THR A 256 0.10 6.22 -30.46
C THR A 256 -0.40 6.89 -29.17
N VAL A 257 0.28 6.68 -28.04
CA VAL A 257 -0.09 7.29 -26.74
C VAL A 257 -0.26 8.81 -26.83
N ARG A 258 0.59 9.46 -27.64
CA ARG A 258 0.42 10.82 -28.11
C ARG A 258 0.51 10.83 -29.63
N ASP A 259 -0.47 11.40 -30.31
CA ASP A 259 -0.51 11.48 -31.77
C ASP A 259 0.64 12.37 -32.28
N SER A 260 1.48 11.82 -33.15
CA SER A 260 2.71 12.51 -33.58
C SER A 260 2.49 13.67 -34.56
N GLY A 261 1.31 13.77 -35.18
CA GLY A 261 0.98 14.83 -36.14
C GLY A 261 0.35 16.06 -35.50
N SER A 262 -0.53 15.87 -34.52
CA SER A 262 -1.29 16.92 -33.83
C SER A 262 -0.81 17.18 -32.40
N GLY A 263 -0.01 16.28 -31.82
CA GLY A 263 0.51 16.40 -30.45
C GLY A 263 -0.54 16.17 -29.36
N LYS A 264 -1.70 15.59 -29.72
CA LYS A 264 -2.86 15.31 -28.85
C LYS A 264 -2.77 13.93 -28.21
N PHE A 265 -3.56 13.70 -27.16
CA PHE A 265 -3.67 12.41 -26.50
C PHE A 265 -5.02 11.75 -26.82
N PRO A 266 -5.03 10.47 -27.24
CA PRO A 266 -6.24 9.66 -27.20
C PRO A 266 -6.70 9.50 -25.75
N VAL A 267 -7.97 9.79 -25.51
CA VAL A 267 -8.65 9.71 -24.22
C VAL A 267 -9.95 8.90 -24.33
N PHE A 268 -10.27 8.23 -23.23
CA PHE A 268 -11.32 7.22 -23.12
C PHE A 268 -12.40 7.76 -22.17
N ALA A 269 -13.41 8.43 -22.72
CA ALA A 269 -14.25 9.36 -21.98
C ALA A 269 -15.67 8.82 -21.72
N HIS A 270 -16.12 8.89 -20.47
CA HIS A 270 -17.48 8.58 -20.03
C HIS A 270 -18.14 9.82 -19.42
N ALA A 271 -19.31 10.21 -19.93
CA ALA A 271 -20.04 11.40 -19.51
C ALA A 271 -21.53 11.12 -19.28
N VAL A 272 -22.11 11.75 -18.25
CA VAL A 272 -23.48 11.52 -17.75
C VAL A 272 -24.22 12.86 -17.69
N ASP A 273 -25.45 12.92 -18.18
CA ASP A 273 -26.33 14.10 -18.08
C ASP A 273 -27.43 13.82 -17.06
N LEU A 274 -27.29 14.44 -15.89
CA LEU A 274 -28.25 14.31 -14.78
C LEU A 274 -29.45 15.24 -14.96
N GLY A 275 -29.41 16.14 -15.95
CA GLY A 275 -30.44 17.15 -16.18
C GLY A 275 -30.60 18.10 -14.99
N GLN A 276 -31.84 18.50 -14.75
CA GLN A 276 -32.19 19.38 -13.63
C GLN A 276 -32.23 18.62 -12.29
N THR A 277 -31.29 18.94 -11.39
CA THR A 277 -31.25 18.38 -10.04
C THR A 277 -30.68 19.36 -9.02
N ASN A 278 -31.02 19.15 -7.74
CA ASN A 278 -30.38 19.78 -6.59
C ASN A 278 -29.37 18.85 -5.86
N THR A 279 -29.30 17.57 -6.26
CA THR A 279 -28.49 16.52 -5.61
C THR A 279 -27.95 15.52 -6.63
N ILE A 280 -26.71 15.07 -6.42
CA ILE A 280 -26.09 13.97 -7.16
C ILE A 280 -26.05 12.78 -6.20
N SER A 281 -26.94 11.81 -6.37
CA SER A 281 -27.06 10.69 -5.42
C SER A 281 -25.83 9.77 -5.44
N ARG A 282 -25.39 9.38 -6.64
CA ARG A 282 -24.03 8.88 -6.96
C ARG A 282 -23.89 8.68 -8.46
N VAL A 283 -22.72 9.00 -9.03
CA VAL A 283 -22.26 8.50 -10.33
C VAL A 283 -20.89 7.87 -10.13
N SER A 284 -20.66 6.67 -10.69
CA SER A 284 -19.44 5.89 -10.45
C SER A 284 -18.84 5.33 -11.73
N TRP A 285 -17.51 5.37 -11.78
CA TRP A 285 -16.65 4.78 -12.80
C TRP A 285 -15.70 3.78 -12.14
N ALA A 286 -15.18 2.83 -12.92
CA ALA A 286 -14.12 1.92 -12.50
C ALA A 286 -12.92 2.05 -13.44
N VAL A 287 -11.72 2.06 -12.87
CA VAL A 287 -10.44 2.03 -13.61
C VAL A 287 -9.66 0.78 -13.20
N GLY A 288 -9.02 0.12 -14.16
CA GLY A 288 -8.21 -1.07 -13.90
C GLY A 288 -7.08 -1.23 -14.92
N LEU A 289 -6.03 -1.96 -14.53
CA LEU A 289 -4.90 -2.32 -15.39
C LEU A 289 -4.65 -3.81 -15.25
N VAL A 290 -5.09 -4.60 -16.21
CA VAL A 290 -5.09 -6.07 -16.16
C VAL A 290 -3.87 -6.60 -16.88
N ARG A 291 -3.17 -7.53 -16.23
CA ARG A 291 -2.06 -8.31 -16.78
C ARG A 291 -2.41 -9.79 -16.65
N ASP A 292 -2.04 -10.60 -17.64
CA ASP A 292 -2.24 -12.06 -17.61
C ASP A 292 -1.21 -12.74 -18.54
N PRO A 293 -0.21 -13.48 -18.02
CA PRO A 293 0.07 -13.73 -16.61
C PRO A 293 0.47 -12.47 -15.82
N VAL A 294 0.48 -12.57 -14.49
CA VAL A 294 0.96 -11.48 -13.61
C VAL A 294 2.41 -11.68 -13.16
N VAL A 295 2.85 -12.92 -12.95
CA VAL A 295 4.19 -13.30 -12.47
C VAL A 295 4.64 -14.58 -13.18
N THR A 296 5.93 -14.71 -13.45
CA THR A 296 6.53 -15.98 -13.93
C THR A 296 7.46 -16.53 -12.86
N TYR A 297 7.03 -17.60 -12.18
CA TYR A 297 7.74 -18.21 -11.04
C TYR A 297 8.36 -19.55 -11.44
N LEU A 298 9.68 -19.69 -11.30
CA LEU A 298 10.46 -20.87 -11.71
C LEU A 298 10.12 -21.33 -13.15
N GLY A 299 9.99 -20.37 -14.08
CA GLY A 299 9.62 -20.62 -15.48
C GLY A 299 8.12 -20.93 -15.72
N THR A 300 7.30 -20.99 -14.67
CA THR A 300 5.85 -21.19 -14.77
C THR A 300 5.12 -19.84 -14.71
N GLU A 301 4.41 -19.50 -15.79
CA GLU A 301 3.49 -18.35 -15.81
C GLU A 301 2.35 -18.53 -14.80
N ARG A 302 2.05 -17.52 -14.00
CA ARG A 302 1.00 -17.55 -12.96
C ARG A 302 -0.01 -16.44 -13.17
N ARG A 303 -1.30 -16.77 -12.99
CA ARG A 303 -2.45 -15.92 -13.30
C ARG A 303 -3.08 -15.40 -12.02
N ALA A 304 -3.58 -14.17 -12.02
CA ALA A 304 -4.25 -13.59 -10.86
C ALA A 304 -5.48 -14.41 -10.42
N TYR A 305 -5.69 -14.55 -9.11
CA TYR A 305 -6.67 -15.50 -8.56
C TYR A 305 -8.12 -15.25 -9.03
N PHE A 306 -8.50 -14.01 -9.34
CA PHE A 306 -9.85 -13.68 -9.84
C PHE A 306 -10.23 -14.47 -11.11
N TRP A 307 -9.26 -14.84 -11.96
CA TRP A 307 -9.51 -15.69 -13.15
C TRP A 307 -10.13 -17.06 -12.81
N SER A 308 -10.06 -17.51 -11.57
CA SER A 308 -10.78 -18.71 -11.11
C SER A 308 -12.30 -18.58 -11.09
N GLN A 309 -12.83 -17.35 -11.05
CA GLN A 309 -14.27 -17.05 -10.95
C GLN A 309 -14.86 -16.47 -12.25
N TYR A 310 -14.03 -15.92 -13.16
CA TYR A 310 -14.49 -15.22 -14.36
C TYR A 310 -13.86 -15.80 -15.63
N PRO A 311 -14.66 -16.25 -16.62
CA PRO A 311 -14.15 -16.94 -17.81
C PRO A 311 -13.51 -16.02 -18.85
N ASN A 312 -13.71 -14.69 -18.73
CA ASN A 312 -13.09 -13.66 -19.57
C ASN A 312 -13.19 -12.30 -18.88
N ILE A 313 -12.41 -11.32 -19.36
CA ILE A 313 -12.34 -9.99 -18.76
C ILE A 313 -13.66 -9.21 -18.79
N SER A 314 -14.50 -9.38 -19.81
CA SER A 314 -15.79 -8.67 -19.91
C SER A 314 -16.75 -9.05 -18.79
N VAL A 315 -16.78 -10.34 -18.41
CA VAL A 315 -17.59 -10.82 -17.27
C VAL A 315 -17.00 -10.35 -15.94
N ALA A 316 -15.67 -10.27 -15.81
CA ALA A 316 -15.02 -9.74 -14.62
C ALA A 316 -15.29 -8.23 -14.43
N ILE A 317 -15.18 -7.42 -15.49
CA ILE A 317 -15.47 -5.97 -15.47
C ILE A 317 -16.94 -5.72 -15.11
N ASP A 318 -17.89 -6.43 -15.72
CA ASP A 318 -19.31 -6.27 -15.38
C ASP A 318 -19.59 -6.66 -13.92
N ALA A 319 -19.05 -7.79 -13.45
CA ALA A 319 -19.17 -8.20 -12.05
C ALA A 319 -18.59 -7.16 -11.08
N PHE A 320 -17.45 -6.52 -11.41
CA PHE A 320 -16.87 -5.46 -10.59
C PHE A 320 -17.73 -4.19 -10.60
N VAL A 321 -18.18 -3.73 -11.76
CA VAL A 321 -19.01 -2.52 -11.89
C VAL A 321 -20.36 -2.68 -11.20
N GLN A 322 -21.03 -3.84 -11.31
CA GLN A 322 -22.29 -4.08 -10.61
C GLN A 322 -22.12 -4.32 -9.09
N ASP A 323 -20.97 -4.77 -8.61
CA ASP A 323 -20.72 -4.98 -7.16
C ASP A 323 -20.48 -3.68 -6.38
N PHE A 324 -20.27 -2.53 -7.05
CA PHE A 324 -19.91 -1.25 -6.42
C PHE A 324 -20.65 -0.90 -5.10
N PRO A 325 -21.99 -1.00 -4.98
CA PRO A 325 -22.69 -0.71 -3.72
C PRO A 325 -22.32 -1.67 -2.59
N SER A 326 -22.06 -2.93 -2.92
CA SER A 326 -21.61 -3.96 -1.99
C SER A 326 -20.13 -3.77 -1.62
N ALA A 327 -19.27 -3.41 -2.58
CA ALA A 327 -17.88 -3.05 -2.33
C ALA A 327 -17.75 -1.86 -1.36
N LEU A 328 -18.52 -0.79 -1.59
CA LEU A 328 -18.57 0.36 -0.68
C LEU A 328 -19.08 -0.05 0.72
N THR A 329 -20.04 -0.96 0.81
CA THR A 329 -20.55 -1.47 2.10
C THR A 329 -19.49 -2.28 2.86
N ARG A 330 -18.74 -3.16 2.19
CA ARG A 330 -17.65 -3.95 2.80
C ARG A 330 -16.47 -3.05 3.19
N ALA A 331 -16.11 -2.11 2.33
CA ALA A 331 -15.10 -1.08 2.59
C ALA A 331 -15.40 -0.28 3.86
N LEU A 332 -16.62 0.27 3.99
CA LEU A 332 -17.04 1.02 5.19
C LEU A 332 -16.99 0.18 6.48
N ALA A 333 -17.33 -1.12 6.41
CA ALA A 333 -17.24 -2.02 7.56
C ALA A 333 -15.78 -2.28 7.99
N LEU A 334 -14.88 -2.52 7.02
CA LEU A 334 -13.45 -2.70 7.29
C LEU A 334 -12.80 -1.41 7.82
N GLU A 335 -13.15 -0.26 7.25
CA GLU A 335 -12.69 1.05 7.74
C GLU A 335 -13.14 1.31 9.18
N GLN A 336 -14.41 1.04 9.51
CA GLN A 336 -14.90 1.19 10.88
C GLN A 336 -14.10 0.31 11.86
N GLN A 337 -13.71 -0.90 11.49
CA GLN A 337 -12.86 -1.75 12.34
C GLN A 337 -11.48 -1.11 12.55
N ILE A 338 -10.73 -0.82 11.48
CA ILE A 338 -9.37 -0.26 11.53
C ILE A 338 -9.34 1.06 12.31
N LEU A 339 -10.29 1.96 12.04
CA LEU A 339 -10.37 3.27 12.67
C LEU A 339 -10.73 3.18 14.17
N THR A 340 -11.49 2.16 14.58
CA THR A 340 -11.79 1.90 15.99
C THR A 340 -10.56 1.35 16.71
N ASP A 341 -9.91 0.33 16.14
CA ASP A 341 -8.75 -0.34 16.72
C ASP A 341 -7.55 0.62 16.84
N ALA A 342 -7.29 1.44 15.81
CA ALA A 342 -6.22 2.44 15.83
C ALA A 342 -6.57 3.66 16.70
N GLY A 343 -7.85 4.05 16.75
CA GLY A 343 -8.33 5.13 17.61
C GLY A 343 -8.15 4.85 19.11
N ALA A 344 -8.08 3.58 19.50
CA ALA A 344 -7.73 3.16 20.85
C ALA A 344 -6.23 3.33 21.20
N VAL A 345 -5.36 3.61 20.22
CA VAL A 345 -3.94 3.93 20.40
C VAL A 345 -3.74 5.45 20.47
N SER A 346 -4.02 6.16 19.37
CA SER A 346 -4.05 7.63 19.26
C SER A 346 -4.57 8.07 17.88
N ALA A 347 -5.08 9.30 17.76
CA ALA A 347 -5.52 9.85 16.46
C ALA A 347 -4.39 9.89 15.41
N ALA A 348 -3.16 10.23 15.82
CA ALA A 348 -1.99 10.23 14.95
C ALA A 348 -1.66 8.81 14.41
N TYR A 349 -1.96 7.77 15.17
CA TYR A 349 -1.82 6.38 14.72
C TYR A 349 -2.95 5.99 13.74
N THR A 350 -4.18 6.46 13.95
CA THR A 350 -5.32 6.29 13.03
C THR A 350 -5.03 6.86 11.64
N ASP A 351 -4.46 8.07 11.56
CA ASP A 351 -4.06 8.70 10.30
C ASP A 351 -3.02 7.85 9.54
N LEU A 352 -2.01 7.34 10.27
CA LEU A 352 -0.94 6.51 9.72
C LEU A 352 -1.46 5.20 9.11
N VAL A 353 -2.23 4.40 9.85
CA VAL A 353 -2.77 3.13 9.31
C VAL A 353 -3.75 3.38 8.14
N SER A 354 -4.44 4.52 8.13
CA SER A 354 -5.34 4.92 7.04
C SER A 354 -4.59 5.20 5.74
N LEU A 355 -3.39 5.79 5.81
CA LEU A 355 -2.54 6.00 4.65
C LEU A 355 -1.90 4.68 4.17
N ALA A 356 -1.35 3.87 5.09
CA ALA A 356 -0.61 2.66 4.73
C ALA A 356 -1.48 1.52 4.17
N THR A 357 -2.76 1.40 4.55
CA THR A 357 -3.59 0.22 4.23
C THR A 357 -3.57 -0.14 2.73
N ARG A 358 -3.80 0.83 1.84
CA ARG A 358 -3.78 0.60 0.39
C ARG A 358 -2.38 0.34 -0.16
N GLN A 359 -1.38 1.07 0.34
CA GLN A 359 0.02 0.93 -0.05
C GLN A 359 0.55 -0.50 0.18
N VAL A 360 0.19 -1.12 1.30
CA VAL A 360 0.60 -2.48 1.65
C VAL A 360 -0.18 -3.52 0.85
N MET A 361 -1.51 -3.38 0.78
CA MET A 361 -2.38 -4.37 0.16
C MET A 361 -2.32 -4.35 -1.38
N ALA A 362 -1.85 -3.25 -1.98
CA ALA A 362 -1.49 -3.18 -3.39
C ALA A 362 -0.11 -3.79 -3.69
N GLY A 363 0.74 -4.00 -2.68
CA GLY A 363 2.03 -4.65 -2.86
C GLY A 363 1.95 -6.14 -3.21
N VAL A 364 0.78 -6.78 -3.09
CA VAL A 364 0.62 -8.25 -3.09
C VAL A 364 -0.34 -8.72 -4.20
N GLU A 365 0.16 -9.51 -5.15
CA GLU A 365 -0.65 -10.21 -6.16
C GLU A 365 -0.87 -11.68 -5.76
N ILE A 366 -2.14 -12.09 -5.58
CA ILE A 366 -2.52 -13.48 -5.27
C ILE A 366 -2.74 -14.25 -6.57
N THR A 367 -2.13 -15.43 -6.70
CA THR A 367 -2.00 -16.16 -7.97
C THR A 367 -2.32 -17.65 -7.90
N LEU A 368 -2.76 -18.18 -9.03
CA LEU A 368 -2.88 -19.61 -9.33
C LEU A 368 -1.89 -19.99 -10.45
N PRO A 369 -1.47 -21.26 -10.54
CA PRO A 369 -0.78 -21.78 -11.73
C PRO A 369 -1.72 -21.76 -12.96
N PRO A 370 -1.22 -22.08 -14.16
CA PRO A 370 -2.07 -22.29 -15.33
C PRO A 370 -3.12 -23.38 -15.07
N GLN A 371 -4.24 -23.31 -15.80
CA GLN A 371 -5.25 -24.36 -15.75
C GLN A 371 -4.68 -25.70 -16.25
N GLY A 372 -5.17 -26.80 -15.68
CA GLY A 372 -4.83 -28.15 -16.14
C GLY A 372 -5.29 -28.41 -17.58
N SER A 373 -4.83 -29.51 -18.18
CA SER A 373 -5.25 -29.93 -19.52
C SER A 373 -6.76 -30.26 -19.63
N ASP A 374 -7.45 -30.35 -18.51
CA ASP A 374 -8.91 -30.50 -18.38
C ASP A 374 -9.64 -29.16 -18.16
N GLY A 375 -8.92 -28.03 -18.10
CA GLY A 375 -9.44 -26.71 -17.79
C GLY A 375 -9.62 -26.41 -16.30
N SER A 376 -9.24 -27.32 -15.39
CA SER A 376 -9.40 -27.13 -13.94
C SER A 376 -8.36 -26.15 -13.35
N TRP A 377 -8.74 -25.46 -12.27
CA TRP A 377 -7.85 -24.61 -11.49
C TRP A 377 -7.31 -25.36 -10.26
N ASN A 378 -6.00 -25.30 -10.04
CA ASN A 378 -5.37 -25.94 -8.89
C ASN A 378 -5.43 -25.06 -7.63
N PHE A 379 -6.56 -25.08 -6.93
CA PHE A 379 -6.75 -24.40 -5.64
C PHE A 379 -5.89 -24.92 -4.47
N SER A 380 -5.08 -25.97 -4.67
CA SER A 380 -4.07 -26.41 -3.68
C SER A 380 -2.71 -25.73 -3.86
N ASP A 381 -2.52 -25.00 -4.96
CA ASP A 381 -1.30 -24.25 -5.29
C ASP A 381 -1.57 -22.74 -5.37
N VAL A 382 -2.17 -22.17 -4.33
CA VAL A 382 -2.30 -20.71 -4.20
C VAL A 382 -0.99 -20.14 -3.68
N GLN A 383 -0.42 -19.17 -4.39
CA GLN A 383 0.80 -18.45 -4.00
C GLN A 383 0.59 -16.95 -4.21
N ALA A 384 1.26 -16.13 -3.41
CA ALA A 384 1.24 -14.68 -3.56
C ALA A 384 2.66 -14.15 -3.79
N PHE A 385 2.73 -13.06 -4.55
CA PHE A 385 3.99 -12.40 -4.89
C PHE A 385 3.94 -10.92 -4.53
N MET A 386 5.09 -10.38 -4.11
CA MET A 386 5.25 -9.00 -3.69
C MET A 386 6.37 -8.34 -4.50
N LYS A 387 6.12 -7.15 -5.05
CA LYS A 387 7.17 -6.30 -5.61
C LYS A 387 7.74 -5.39 -4.52
N ASP A 388 9.05 -5.18 -4.52
CA ASP A 388 9.76 -4.26 -3.63
C ASP A 388 9.59 -2.77 -3.97
N VAL A 389 8.34 -2.33 -4.19
CA VAL A 389 7.96 -0.97 -4.63
C VAL A 389 8.67 0.08 -3.76
N GLY A 390 9.15 1.16 -4.38
CA GLY A 390 9.93 2.21 -3.72
C GLY A 390 11.38 1.85 -3.40
N ALA A 391 11.71 0.58 -3.21
CA ALA A 391 13.04 0.17 -2.74
C ALA A 391 13.90 -0.41 -3.87
N THR A 392 13.43 -1.44 -4.55
CA THR A 392 14.13 -2.10 -5.68
C THR A 392 13.10 -2.65 -6.69
N GLN A 393 13.49 -3.61 -7.53
CA GLN A 393 12.57 -4.39 -8.37
C GLN A 393 12.47 -5.86 -7.95
N ARG A 394 13.01 -6.23 -6.78
CA ARG A 394 13.01 -7.61 -6.27
C ARG A 394 11.59 -8.19 -6.08
N VAL A 395 11.49 -9.51 -6.21
CA VAL A 395 10.26 -10.29 -5.96
C VAL A 395 10.35 -11.02 -4.63
N ASN A 396 9.34 -10.83 -3.77
CA ASN A 396 9.27 -11.38 -2.41
C ASN A 396 10.56 -11.11 -1.58
N PRO A 397 10.97 -9.86 -1.33
CA PRO A 397 12.07 -9.58 -0.41
C PRO A 397 11.72 -10.00 1.01
N THR A 398 12.56 -10.82 1.63
CA THR A 398 12.38 -11.38 2.97
C THR A 398 12.13 -10.29 4.01
N GLU A 399 12.90 -9.20 3.98
CA GLU A 399 12.80 -8.06 4.88
C GLU A 399 11.61 -7.14 4.58
N THR A 400 11.19 -7.00 3.31
CA THR A 400 9.98 -6.22 2.94
C THR A 400 8.71 -6.98 3.31
N ILE A 401 8.67 -8.31 3.19
CA ILE A 401 7.57 -9.15 3.70
C ILE A 401 7.55 -9.11 5.24
N TYR A 402 8.71 -9.16 5.90
CA TYR A 402 8.82 -9.02 7.36
C TYR A 402 8.32 -7.65 7.84
N ALA A 403 8.66 -6.56 7.12
CA ALA A 403 8.10 -5.23 7.37
C ALA A 403 6.59 -5.18 7.14
N ALA A 404 6.08 -5.82 6.09
CA ALA A 404 4.64 -5.92 5.81
C ALA A 404 3.87 -6.81 6.81
N LEU A 405 4.55 -7.70 7.53
CA LEU A 405 3.97 -8.77 8.36
C LEU A 405 2.84 -8.30 9.29
N PRO A 406 2.93 -7.19 10.06
CA PRO A 406 1.87 -6.83 11.00
C PRO A 406 0.51 -6.58 10.34
N ALA A 407 0.51 -5.95 9.16
CA ALA A 407 -0.69 -5.73 8.36
C ALA A 407 -1.22 -7.04 7.80
N LEU A 408 -0.34 -7.90 7.28
CA LEU A 408 -0.71 -9.24 6.79
C LEU A 408 -1.37 -10.08 7.91
N LEU A 409 -0.82 -10.06 9.13
CA LEU A 409 -1.37 -10.77 10.29
C LEU A 409 -2.69 -10.17 10.78
N TYR A 410 -2.84 -8.85 10.77
CA TYR A 410 -4.07 -8.16 11.17
C TYR A 410 -5.21 -8.38 10.16
N PHE A 411 -4.94 -8.32 8.86
CA PHE A 411 -5.95 -8.47 7.81
C PHE A 411 -6.34 -9.93 7.56
N ASN A 412 -5.38 -10.81 7.25
CA ASN A 412 -5.57 -12.25 7.11
C ASN A 412 -4.19 -12.93 6.99
N SER A 413 -3.73 -13.60 8.05
CA SER A 413 -2.40 -14.24 8.06
C SER A 413 -2.19 -15.35 7.02
N SER A 414 -3.25 -15.79 6.33
CA SER A 414 -3.13 -16.62 5.12
C SER A 414 -2.33 -15.93 4.01
N LEU A 415 -2.36 -14.59 3.94
CA LEU A 415 -1.59 -13.78 2.99
C LEU A 415 -0.08 -13.91 3.23
N ALA A 416 0.36 -13.91 4.49
CA ALA A 416 1.75 -14.20 4.84
C ALA A 416 2.13 -15.63 4.44
N GLY A 417 1.25 -16.62 4.65
CA GLY A 417 1.48 -18.00 4.21
C GLY A 417 1.65 -18.13 2.70
N MET A 418 0.81 -17.44 1.92
CA MET A 418 0.89 -17.42 0.46
C MET A 418 2.15 -16.72 -0.07
N LEU A 419 2.70 -15.73 0.64
CA LEU A 419 3.98 -15.07 0.31
C LEU A 419 5.20 -15.93 0.68
N LEU A 420 5.13 -16.69 1.77
CA LEU A 420 6.19 -17.58 2.25
C LEU A 420 6.30 -18.87 1.42
N GLU A 421 5.19 -19.48 0.98
CA GLU A 421 5.20 -20.74 0.22
C GLU A 421 6.11 -20.73 -1.03
N PRO A 422 6.12 -19.72 -1.93
CA PRO A 422 7.05 -19.72 -3.07
C PRO A 422 8.52 -19.59 -2.65
N MET A 423 8.81 -18.88 -1.54
CA MET A 423 10.16 -18.77 -0.99
C MET A 423 10.63 -20.09 -0.39
N LEU A 424 9.80 -20.71 0.44
CA LEU A 424 10.09 -22.00 1.09
C LEU A 424 10.19 -23.14 0.06
N ARG A 425 9.32 -23.15 -0.95
CA ARG A 425 9.33 -24.16 -2.03
C ARG A 425 10.62 -24.11 -2.85
N TYR A 426 11.06 -22.90 -3.22
CA TYR A 426 12.29 -22.71 -3.97
C TYR A 426 13.52 -23.11 -3.15
N GLN A 427 13.62 -22.65 -1.91
CA GLN A 427 14.76 -22.95 -1.02
C GLN A 427 14.81 -24.41 -0.53
N ALA A 428 13.74 -25.18 -0.73
CA ALA A 428 13.70 -26.62 -0.50
C ALA A 428 13.95 -27.46 -1.78
N SER A 429 14.23 -26.81 -2.92
CA SER A 429 14.62 -27.49 -4.16
C SER A 429 16.09 -27.91 -4.15
N ALA A 430 16.54 -28.61 -5.20
CA ALA A 430 17.95 -28.92 -5.40
C ALA A 430 18.79 -27.72 -5.90
N ASP A 431 18.12 -26.64 -6.31
CA ASP A 431 18.76 -25.46 -6.91
C ASP A 431 19.29 -24.46 -5.87
N TYR A 432 18.89 -24.61 -4.60
CA TYR A 432 19.29 -23.75 -3.49
C TYR A 432 20.11 -24.52 -2.45
N THR A 433 21.40 -24.20 -2.32
CA THR A 433 22.34 -24.95 -1.47
C THR A 433 22.91 -24.17 -0.28
N ASN A 434 22.46 -22.93 -0.05
CA ASN A 434 22.97 -22.10 1.04
C ASN A 434 22.42 -22.55 2.42
N PRO A 435 23.22 -22.45 3.50
CA PRO A 435 22.79 -22.83 4.86
C PRO A 435 21.89 -21.79 5.55
N PHE A 436 21.62 -20.66 4.90
CA PHE A 436 20.82 -19.52 5.36
C PHE A 436 19.68 -19.22 4.38
N ALA A 437 18.72 -18.37 4.76
CA ALA A 437 17.61 -17.99 3.89
C ALA A 437 17.98 -16.92 2.83
N THR A 438 17.36 -17.02 1.66
CA THR A 438 17.52 -16.10 0.51
C THR A 438 17.01 -14.69 0.84
N PRO A 439 17.60 -13.62 0.28
CA PRO A 439 16.99 -12.29 0.34
C PRO A 439 15.65 -12.24 -0.42
N ASP A 440 15.54 -12.90 -1.58
CA ASP A 440 14.37 -12.76 -2.47
C ASP A 440 14.23 -13.92 -3.48
N LEU A 441 13.29 -13.78 -4.43
CA LEU A 441 12.99 -14.72 -5.52
C LEU A 441 13.45 -14.23 -6.91
N GLY A 442 14.27 -13.18 -6.97
CA GLY A 442 14.81 -12.61 -8.20
C GLY A 442 14.68 -11.09 -8.27
N LEU A 443 15.64 -10.45 -8.93
CA LEU A 443 15.88 -9.00 -8.87
C LEU A 443 14.96 -8.12 -9.74
N SER A 444 14.06 -8.72 -10.55
CA SER A 444 13.25 -7.96 -11.53
C SER A 444 11.84 -8.55 -11.70
N TYR A 445 10.91 -8.03 -10.90
CA TYR A 445 9.46 -8.24 -11.05
C TYR A 445 9.01 -7.85 -12.46
N PRO A 446 8.22 -8.69 -13.19
CA PRO A 446 7.42 -9.83 -12.72
C PRO A 446 8.12 -11.20 -12.77
N SER A 447 9.44 -11.27 -12.97
CA SER A 447 10.19 -12.52 -13.08
C SER A 447 10.69 -13.00 -11.72
N ALA A 448 10.30 -14.22 -11.33
CA ALA A 448 10.66 -14.87 -10.07
C ALA A 448 11.41 -16.21 -10.31
N PRO A 449 12.65 -16.17 -10.85
CA PRO A 449 13.47 -17.37 -11.09
C PRO A 449 14.06 -18.01 -9.82
N GLY A 450 13.97 -17.33 -8.67
CA GLY A 450 14.77 -17.61 -7.47
C GLY A 450 16.15 -16.94 -7.53
N ASP A 451 16.76 -16.64 -6.37
CA ASP A 451 18.20 -16.34 -6.30
C ASP A 451 18.90 -17.37 -5.40
N ALA A 452 20.05 -17.87 -5.85
CA ALA A 452 20.91 -18.84 -5.15
C ALA A 452 22.33 -18.30 -4.98
N SER A 453 22.52 -16.97 -5.02
CA SER A 453 23.83 -16.36 -4.87
C SER A 453 24.49 -16.79 -3.57
N ASN A 454 25.79 -17.04 -3.65
CA ASN A 454 26.65 -17.29 -2.50
C ASN A 454 27.22 -15.98 -1.91
N ASP A 455 27.02 -14.85 -2.59
CA ASP A 455 27.42 -13.51 -2.13
C ASP A 455 26.52 -13.03 -0.97
N ASP A 456 25.26 -13.50 -0.93
CA ASP A 456 24.26 -13.22 0.11
C ASP A 456 24.60 -13.78 1.51
N VAL A 457 25.75 -14.43 1.69
CA VAL A 457 26.20 -14.91 3.00
C VAL A 457 26.20 -13.81 4.06
N ILE A 458 26.39 -12.56 3.66
CA ILE A 458 26.35 -11.37 4.53
C ILE A 458 24.94 -11.06 5.08
N TYR A 459 23.86 -11.48 4.41
CA TYR A 459 22.47 -11.27 4.87
C TYR A 459 21.88 -12.50 5.57
N GLY A 460 22.69 -13.56 5.75
CA GLY A 460 22.23 -14.86 6.24
C GLY A 460 21.52 -14.81 7.60
N VAL A 461 22.00 -14.00 8.56
CA VAL A 461 21.37 -13.83 9.89
C VAL A 461 20.05 -13.05 9.80
N GLU A 462 20.01 -11.98 8.99
CA GLU A 462 18.83 -11.14 8.78
C GLU A 462 17.69 -11.95 8.17
N ASN A 463 17.96 -12.63 7.04
CA ASN A 463 16.98 -13.41 6.30
C ASN A 463 16.49 -14.64 7.08
N SER A 464 17.42 -15.40 7.68
CA SER A 464 17.06 -16.62 8.43
C SER A 464 16.22 -16.29 9.67
N GLY A 465 16.54 -15.20 10.38
CA GLY A 465 15.75 -14.72 11.50
C GLY A 465 14.35 -14.25 11.06
N ASN A 466 14.28 -13.41 10.00
CA ASN A 466 13.02 -12.97 9.40
C ASN A 466 12.12 -14.16 9.04
N MET A 467 12.63 -15.15 8.30
CA MET A 467 11.85 -16.30 7.84
C MET A 467 11.31 -17.18 8.98
N LEU A 468 12.13 -17.46 10.01
CA LEU A 468 11.69 -18.25 11.17
C LEU A 468 10.62 -17.52 12.00
N ILE A 469 10.79 -16.21 12.20
CA ILE A 469 9.80 -15.36 12.90
C ILE A 469 8.49 -15.30 12.12
N MET A 470 8.55 -15.06 10.80
CA MET A 470 7.37 -14.99 9.92
C MET A 470 6.62 -16.32 9.89
N ALA A 471 7.33 -17.45 9.73
CA ALA A 471 6.72 -18.78 9.67
C ALA A 471 5.98 -19.15 10.97
N LEU A 472 6.57 -18.85 12.14
CA LEU A 472 5.92 -19.09 13.43
C LEU A 472 4.72 -18.15 13.66
N ALA A 473 4.86 -16.86 13.34
CA ALA A 473 3.78 -15.88 13.48
C ALA A 473 2.58 -16.22 12.57
N GLN A 474 2.87 -16.63 11.32
CA GLN A 474 1.88 -17.10 10.36
C GLN A 474 1.14 -18.34 10.90
N ALA A 475 1.86 -19.37 11.33
CA ALA A 475 1.25 -20.61 11.82
C ALA A 475 0.36 -20.37 13.06
N ARG A 476 0.84 -19.54 14.02
CA ARG A 476 0.11 -19.21 15.25
C ARG A 476 -1.17 -18.43 15.01
N THR A 477 -1.13 -17.41 14.16
CA THR A 477 -2.28 -16.52 13.93
C THR A 477 -3.28 -17.12 12.93
N SER A 478 -2.83 -17.94 11.99
CA SER A 478 -3.72 -18.66 11.07
C SER A 478 -4.39 -19.86 11.75
N GLY A 479 -3.64 -20.59 12.58
CA GLY A 479 -3.97 -21.91 13.09
C GLY A 479 -3.47 -23.05 12.19
N ASP A 480 -2.80 -22.75 11.07
CA ASP A 480 -2.35 -23.74 10.09
C ASP A 480 -0.84 -24.02 10.22
N GLY A 481 -0.50 -25.25 10.61
CA GLY A 481 0.88 -25.71 10.73
C GLY A 481 1.47 -26.30 9.44
N THR A 482 0.76 -26.29 8.32
CA THR A 482 1.15 -26.99 7.07
C THR A 482 2.55 -26.59 6.60
N LEU A 483 2.86 -25.29 6.51
CA LEU A 483 4.17 -24.81 6.06
C LEU A 483 5.29 -25.25 7.00
N ILE A 484 5.14 -25.04 8.32
CA ILE A 484 6.19 -25.36 9.29
C ILE A 484 6.46 -26.86 9.43
N LYS A 485 5.49 -27.75 9.17
CA LYS A 485 5.75 -29.21 9.11
C LYS A 485 6.31 -29.65 7.76
N LYS A 486 5.83 -29.08 6.64
CA LYS A 486 6.31 -29.39 5.27
C LYS A 486 7.79 -29.07 5.08
N TYR A 487 8.24 -27.92 5.58
CA TYR A 487 9.60 -27.42 5.38
C TYR A 487 10.50 -27.54 6.63
N TYR A 488 10.11 -28.33 7.63
CA TYR A 488 10.86 -28.43 8.89
C TYR A 488 12.39 -28.63 8.73
N PRO A 489 12.91 -29.49 7.83
CA PRO A 489 14.35 -29.65 7.65
C PRO A 489 15.08 -28.38 7.18
N LEU A 490 14.43 -27.56 6.34
CA LEU A 490 14.97 -26.29 5.85
C LEU A 490 15.03 -25.25 6.98
N LEU A 491 13.93 -25.13 7.74
CA LEU A 491 13.85 -24.26 8.92
C LEU A 491 14.91 -24.64 9.97
N LYS A 492 15.14 -25.95 10.16
CA LYS A 492 16.21 -26.49 11.02
C LYS A 492 17.61 -26.11 10.53
N GLY A 493 17.86 -26.17 9.22
CA GLY A 493 19.13 -25.73 8.62
C GLY A 493 19.44 -24.27 8.95
N TRP A 494 18.47 -23.37 8.73
CA TRP A 494 18.59 -21.95 9.05
C TRP A 494 18.79 -21.68 10.54
N ALA A 495 18.11 -22.41 11.42
CA ALA A 495 18.31 -22.28 12.87
C ALA A 495 19.71 -22.72 13.31
N ASN A 496 20.27 -23.78 12.72
CA ASN A 496 21.66 -24.21 12.99
C ASN A 496 22.69 -23.17 12.51
N TYR A 497 22.44 -22.53 11.37
CA TYR A 497 23.23 -21.39 10.90
C TYR A 497 23.15 -20.22 11.90
N LEU A 498 21.95 -19.88 12.40
CA LEU A 498 21.78 -18.82 13.40
C LEU A 498 22.48 -19.12 14.73
N VAL A 499 22.39 -20.35 15.26
CA VAL A 499 23.12 -20.77 16.48
C VAL A 499 24.63 -20.50 16.35
N SER A 500 25.18 -20.67 15.14
CA SER A 500 26.60 -20.49 14.85
C SER A 500 27.03 -19.05 14.56
N ASN A 501 26.13 -18.19 14.04
CA ASN A 501 26.50 -16.88 13.46
C ASN A 501 25.76 -15.67 14.07
N ALA A 502 24.64 -15.85 14.78
CA ALA A 502 23.78 -14.75 15.19
C ALA A 502 24.37 -13.86 16.29
N LEU A 503 25.03 -14.44 17.30
CA LEU A 503 25.47 -13.67 18.48
C LEU A 503 26.61 -12.69 18.16
N ILE A 504 27.53 -13.05 17.26
CA ILE A 504 28.64 -12.18 16.84
C ILE A 504 28.63 -12.11 15.31
N PRO A 505 27.85 -11.16 14.73
CA PRO A 505 27.67 -11.02 13.28
C PRO A 505 28.91 -10.41 12.58
N SER A 506 30.09 -11.04 12.71
CA SER A 506 31.40 -10.45 12.34
C SER A 506 31.57 -10.08 10.86
N THR A 507 30.73 -10.62 9.98
CA THR A 507 30.67 -10.34 8.53
C THR A 507 29.24 -10.14 8.02
N GLN A 508 28.26 -10.00 8.91
CA GLN A 508 26.85 -9.89 8.52
C GLN A 508 26.39 -8.44 8.45
N GLN A 509 25.45 -8.17 7.55
CA GLN A 509 24.78 -6.89 7.37
C GLN A 509 23.26 -7.06 7.58
N VAL A 510 22.57 -5.95 7.88
CA VAL A 510 21.13 -5.84 7.62
C VAL A 510 20.97 -5.40 6.17
N LEU A 511 19.99 -5.94 5.44
CA LEU A 511 19.79 -5.59 4.03
C LEU A 511 19.15 -4.19 3.91
N PHE A 512 19.86 -3.28 3.24
CA PHE A 512 19.35 -1.99 2.81
C PHE A 512 19.69 -1.80 1.32
N PRO A 513 18.76 -1.32 0.48
CA PRO A 513 19.17 -0.55 -0.68
C PRO A 513 19.81 0.75 -0.20
N LEU A 514 20.94 1.14 -0.78
CA LEU A 514 21.72 2.32 -0.38
C LEU A 514 21.76 3.36 -1.52
N PRO A 515 21.65 4.66 -1.22
CA PRO A 515 21.82 5.73 -2.19
C PRO A 515 23.31 6.04 -2.37
N SER A 516 24.05 5.19 -3.09
CA SER A 516 25.40 5.52 -3.57
C SER A 516 25.39 5.68 -5.10
N ASN A 517 25.92 6.81 -5.54
CA ASN A 517 26.12 7.20 -6.92
C ASN A 517 26.86 6.14 -7.77
N GLU A 518 26.20 5.73 -8.86
CA GLU A 518 26.60 4.76 -9.90
C GLU A 518 26.46 3.25 -9.55
N SER A 519 25.94 2.50 -10.53
CA SER A 519 25.79 1.03 -10.58
C SER A 519 24.74 0.30 -9.70
N LEU A 520 23.50 0.81 -9.66
CA LEU A 520 22.29 0.08 -9.22
C LEU A 520 21.87 -1.13 -10.11
N ILE A 521 22.81 -1.69 -10.88
CA ILE A 521 22.66 -2.91 -11.67
C ILE A 521 23.62 -4.02 -11.18
N THR A 522 24.58 -3.70 -10.30
CA THR A 522 25.59 -4.64 -9.82
C THR A 522 25.70 -4.67 -8.29
N CYS A 523 24.59 -4.97 -7.60
CA CYS A 523 24.59 -5.36 -6.19
C CYS A 523 25.20 -6.77 -6.01
N ARG A 524 26.48 -6.92 -6.40
CA ARG A 524 27.24 -8.19 -6.37
C ARG A 524 28.77 -7.96 -6.38
N ASN A 525 29.23 -6.86 -5.78
CA ASN A 525 30.67 -6.60 -5.58
C ASN A 525 30.92 -5.96 -4.20
N PRO A 526 31.57 -6.66 -3.24
CA PRO A 526 31.79 -6.14 -1.89
C PRO A 526 32.81 -4.99 -1.82
N ALA A 527 33.48 -4.64 -2.93
CA ALA A 527 34.38 -3.49 -3.00
C ALA A 527 33.63 -2.14 -3.03
N ASP A 528 32.40 -2.12 -3.55
CA ASP A 528 31.67 -0.92 -3.99
C ASP A 528 30.54 -0.50 -3.04
N ALA A 529 30.29 -1.25 -1.96
CA ALA A 529 29.32 -0.94 -0.90
C ALA A 529 29.80 0.21 0.03
N ARG A 530 30.25 1.33 -0.56
CA ARG A 530 31.04 2.39 0.09
C ARG A 530 30.30 3.67 0.47
N ASP A 531 28.97 3.69 0.42
CA ASP A 531 28.22 4.59 1.30
C ASP A 531 27.71 3.80 2.54
N SER A 532 28.45 3.93 3.63
CA SER A 532 28.20 3.22 4.89
C SER A 532 27.26 3.96 5.85
N THR A 533 26.42 4.89 5.36
CA THR A 533 25.60 5.77 6.21
C THR A 533 24.24 5.18 6.65
N LEU A 534 23.86 4.00 6.17
CA LEU A 534 22.65 3.29 6.65
C LEU A 534 22.89 1.81 6.93
N ALA A 535 23.60 1.12 6.04
CA ALA A 535 23.95 -0.27 6.26
C ALA A 535 24.94 -0.41 7.43
N GLN A 536 24.56 -1.22 8.41
CA GLN A 536 25.33 -1.45 9.63
C GLN A 536 26.50 -2.40 9.30
N ASN A 537 27.48 -1.88 8.55
CA ASN A 537 28.55 -2.61 7.86
C ASN A 537 29.72 -3.01 8.78
N HIS A 538 29.42 -3.29 10.04
CA HIS A 538 30.37 -3.57 11.10
C HIS A 538 29.91 -4.79 11.89
N GLY A 539 30.86 -5.59 12.39
CA GLY A 539 30.53 -6.66 13.33
C GLY A 539 29.93 -6.11 14.62
N ASN A 540 29.34 -7.01 15.43
CA ASN A 540 28.83 -6.70 16.78
C ASN A 540 27.55 -5.82 16.82
N VAL A 541 26.74 -5.84 15.76
CA VAL A 541 25.46 -5.11 15.69
C VAL A 541 24.40 -5.76 16.58
N THR A 542 24.03 -5.06 17.66
CA THR A 542 23.11 -5.55 18.70
C THR A 542 21.76 -6.00 18.14
N ASN A 543 21.17 -5.19 17.25
CA ASN A 543 19.79 -5.36 16.81
C ASN A 543 19.65 -6.49 15.76
N LEU A 544 20.64 -6.67 14.89
CA LEU A 544 20.73 -7.81 13.96
C LEU A 544 20.93 -9.13 14.73
N ALA A 545 21.85 -9.13 15.70
CA ALA A 545 22.05 -10.29 16.57
C ALA A 545 20.75 -10.69 17.27
N LEU A 546 20.02 -9.71 17.84
CA LEU A 546 18.73 -9.96 18.49
C LEU A 546 17.73 -10.67 17.58
N LYS A 547 17.61 -10.27 16.30
CA LYS A 547 16.74 -10.94 15.34
C LYS A 547 17.11 -12.42 15.15
N GLY A 548 18.39 -12.71 14.98
CA GLY A 548 18.87 -14.09 14.88
C GLY A 548 18.53 -14.91 16.14
N LEU A 549 18.71 -14.34 17.33
CA LEU A 549 18.38 -15.03 18.59
C LEU A 549 16.88 -15.28 18.78
N ILE A 550 16.02 -14.32 18.39
CA ILE A 550 14.56 -14.52 18.38
C ILE A 550 14.18 -15.55 17.29
N GLY A 551 14.93 -15.64 16.18
CA GLY A 551 14.80 -16.73 15.19
C GLY A 551 15.08 -18.12 15.76
N ILE A 552 16.12 -18.28 16.60
CA ILE A 552 16.41 -19.54 17.30
C ILE A 552 15.29 -19.87 18.30
N GLN A 553 14.80 -18.88 19.05
CA GLN A 553 13.64 -19.06 19.93
C GLN A 553 12.38 -19.47 19.15
N ALA A 554 12.14 -18.86 17.99
CA ALA A 554 11.05 -19.26 17.11
C ALA A 554 11.21 -20.70 16.62
N MET A 555 12.44 -21.16 16.35
CA MET A 555 12.68 -22.56 15.99
C MET A 555 12.42 -23.54 17.15
N PHE A 556 12.72 -23.19 18.40
CA PHE A 556 12.30 -23.99 19.56
C PHE A 556 10.76 -24.18 19.58
N GLU A 557 10.02 -23.09 19.36
CA GLU A 557 8.57 -23.12 19.37
C GLU A 557 7.98 -23.85 18.15
N ILE A 558 8.59 -23.72 16.96
CA ILE A 558 8.26 -24.53 15.77
C ILE A 558 8.49 -26.01 16.06
N SER A 559 9.67 -26.38 16.60
CA SER A 559 10.04 -27.77 16.94
C SER A 559 9.07 -28.38 17.94
N SER A 560 8.66 -27.59 18.94
CA SER A 560 7.64 -27.97 19.92
C SER A 560 6.28 -28.24 19.27
N LEU A 561 5.84 -27.36 18.35
CA LEU A 561 4.58 -27.53 17.61
C LEU A 561 4.61 -28.77 16.70
N VAL A 562 5.71 -29.00 15.99
CA VAL A 562 5.85 -30.16 15.08
C VAL A 562 6.20 -31.48 15.79
N SER A 563 6.31 -31.46 17.13
CA SER A 563 6.63 -32.58 18.03
C SER A 563 8.07 -33.13 17.97
N GLU A 564 9.02 -32.35 17.46
CA GLU A 564 10.45 -32.71 17.39
C GLU A 564 11.15 -32.33 18.71
N THR A 565 10.95 -33.15 19.75
CA THR A 565 11.23 -32.77 21.15
C THR A 565 12.72 -32.57 21.47
N ALA A 566 13.62 -33.30 20.81
CA ALA A 566 15.07 -33.13 21.02
C ALA A 566 15.54 -31.76 20.51
N ASP A 567 15.17 -31.42 19.27
CA ASP A 567 15.45 -30.13 18.62
C ASP A 567 14.86 -28.97 19.44
N ALA A 568 13.65 -29.14 19.98
CA ALA A 568 13.04 -28.15 20.89
C ALA A 568 13.90 -27.90 22.15
N GLN A 569 14.43 -28.95 22.79
CA GLN A 569 15.29 -28.81 23.97
C GLN A 569 16.63 -28.13 23.63
N GLU A 570 17.22 -28.48 22.49
CA GLU A 570 18.47 -27.88 22.00
C GLU A 570 18.30 -26.37 21.69
N TYR A 571 17.30 -26.00 20.90
CA TYR A 571 17.06 -24.59 20.55
C TYR A 571 16.63 -23.75 21.75
N ALA A 572 15.89 -24.31 22.72
CA ALA A 572 15.55 -23.60 23.96
C ALA A 572 16.80 -23.29 24.81
N ALA A 573 17.71 -24.25 24.94
CA ALA A 573 18.99 -24.06 25.65
C ALA A 573 19.88 -23.02 24.93
N ASN A 574 20.01 -23.13 23.61
CA ASN A 574 20.78 -22.20 22.78
C ASN A 574 20.21 -20.78 22.86
N ALA A 575 18.91 -20.59 22.63
CA ALA A 575 18.28 -19.27 22.69
C ALA A 575 18.44 -18.63 24.08
N THR A 576 18.24 -19.40 25.15
CA THR A 576 18.42 -18.93 26.54
C THR A 576 19.85 -18.47 26.80
N SER A 577 20.85 -19.30 26.46
CA SER A 577 22.26 -18.98 26.71
C SER A 577 22.73 -17.77 25.89
N LEU A 578 22.37 -17.72 24.61
CA LEU A 578 22.81 -16.64 23.72
C LEU A 578 22.15 -15.30 24.07
N ILE A 579 20.89 -15.28 24.53
CA ILE A 579 20.24 -14.05 25.03
C ILE A 579 20.86 -13.58 26.35
N GLN A 580 21.28 -14.49 27.25
CA GLN A 580 22.04 -14.10 28.44
C GLN A 580 23.36 -13.42 28.08
N SER A 581 24.10 -13.96 27.10
CA SER A 581 25.30 -13.31 26.55
C SER A 581 25.00 -11.97 25.89
N TRP A 582 23.92 -11.89 25.10
CA TRP A 582 23.49 -10.64 24.45
C TRP A 582 23.21 -9.54 25.48
N VAL A 583 22.41 -9.81 26.53
CA VAL A 583 22.09 -8.82 27.59
C VAL A 583 23.36 -8.33 28.31
N ALA A 584 24.32 -9.23 28.54
CA ALA A 584 25.60 -8.90 29.18
C ALA A 584 26.52 -8.03 28.30
N MET A 585 26.40 -8.10 26.97
CA MET A 585 27.19 -7.30 26.02
C MET A 585 26.52 -5.97 25.62
N THR A 586 25.21 -5.81 25.85
CA THR A 586 24.43 -4.64 25.41
C THR A 586 24.09 -3.65 26.52
N SER A 587 24.08 -4.08 27.78
CA SER A 587 23.77 -3.20 28.93
C SER A 587 24.95 -2.29 29.30
N SER A 588 24.79 -0.97 29.16
CA SER A 588 25.82 0.03 29.52
C SER A 588 25.23 1.22 30.28
N SER A 589 25.56 1.35 31.56
CA SER A 589 25.16 2.50 32.41
C SER A 589 23.66 2.83 32.39
N GLY A 590 22.79 1.81 32.35
CA GLY A 590 21.33 1.97 32.26
C GLY A 590 20.77 2.17 30.83
N ASN A 591 21.63 2.09 29.81
CA ASN A 591 21.29 2.22 28.40
C ASN A 591 21.52 0.89 27.67
N LEU A 592 21.02 0.83 26.43
CA LEU A 592 21.19 -0.31 25.54
C LEU A 592 22.04 0.11 24.33
N LEU A 593 23.18 -0.55 24.13
CA LEU A 593 24.14 -0.22 23.06
C LEU A 593 23.67 -0.74 21.70
N SER A 594 23.75 0.06 20.63
CA SER A 594 23.50 -0.42 19.26
C SER A 594 24.63 -1.29 18.69
N THR A 595 25.85 -1.12 19.20
CA THR A 595 27.05 -1.83 18.77
C THR A 595 27.86 -2.28 20.00
N TYR A 596 28.18 -3.57 20.14
CA TYR A 596 28.85 -4.06 21.37
C TYR A 596 30.20 -3.38 21.60
N GLY A 597 30.55 -3.14 22.87
CA GLY A 597 31.78 -2.45 23.27
C GLY A 597 31.77 -0.94 23.04
N SER A 598 30.96 -0.43 22.11
CA SER A 598 30.80 1.01 21.86
C SER A 598 29.87 1.63 22.91
N SER A 599 30.44 1.99 24.07
CA SER A 599 29.71 2.43 25.27
C SER A 599 28.88 3.72 25.11
N THR A 600 29.13 4.49 24.05
CA THR A 600 28.41 5.70 23.65
C THR A 600 27.35 5.46 22.57
N SER A 601 27.27 4.25 21.99
CA SER A 601 26.32 3.91 20.92
C SER A 601 24.87 3.83 21.42
N GLY A 602 23.94 3.92 20.47
CA GLY A 602 22.50 3.86 20.71
C GLY A 602 21.71 4.05 19.41
N GLY A 603 20.50 3.52 19.37
CA GLY A 603 19.65 3.50 18.19
C GLY A 603 18.38 2.67 18.40
N LEU A 604 17.47 2.70 17.43
CA LEU A 604 16.17 2.02 17.48
C LEU A 604 16.34 0.49 17.49
N MET A 605 15.90 -0.16 18.57
CA MET A 605 15.94 -1.63 18.77
C MET A 605 14.72 -2.34 18.19
N TYR A 606 14.40 -2.03 16.93
CA TYR A 606 13.17 -2.46 16.27
C TYR A 606 12.90 -3.99 16.30
N ASN A 607 13.92 -4.86 16.36
CA ASN A 607 13.69 -6.31 16.42
C ASN A 607 13.15 -6.81 17.77
N MET A 608 13.13 -5.97 18.82
CA MET A 608 12.35 -6.26 20.04
C MET A 608 10.86 -6.46 19.76
N PHE A 609 10.33 -5.92 18.66
CA PHE A 609 8.96 -6.15 18.22
C PHE A 609 8.66 -7.65 18.02
N ALA A 610 9.62 -8.44 17.54
CA ALA A 610 9.38 -9.86 17.27
C ALA A 610 9.11 -10.67 18.56
N ASP A 611 9.77 -10.34 19.68
CA ASP A 611 9.50 -10.96 20.98
C ASP A 611 8.09 -10.60 21.49
N LYS A 612 7.66 -9.33 21.33
CA LYS A 612 6.28 -8.89 21.63
C LYS A 612 5.23 -9.58 20.75
N LEU A 613 5.50 -9.71 19.44
CA LEU A 613 4.58 -10.28 18.46
C LEU A 613 4.39 -11.78 18.68
N LEU A 614 5.49 -12.53 18.76
CA LEU A 614 5.47 -13.97 18.98
C LEU A 614 5.07 -14.35 20.42
N LYS A 615 5.23 -13.40 21.35
CA LYS A 615 4.96 -13.51 22.80
C LYS A 615 5.88 -14.51 23.48
N THR A 616 7.16 -14.52 23.09
CA THR A 616 8.16 -15.48 23.60
C THR A 616 8.61 -15.13 25.03
N ASN A 617 8.64 -13.83 25.37
CA ASN A 617 9.12 -13.27 26.63
C ASN A 617 10.60 -13.60 26.92
N ILE A 618 11.42 -13.79 25.87
CA ILE A 618 12.83 -14.14 26.03
C ILE A 618 13.69 -12.95 26.49
N LEU A 619 13.27 -11.72 26.16
CA LEU A 619 13.95 -10.51 26.63
C LEU A 619 13.50 -10.12 28.05
N PRO A 620 14.44 -9.82 28.97
CA PRO A 620 14.09 -9.32 30.28
C PRO A 620 13.48 -7.90 30.18
N ALA A 621 12.54 -7.58 31.07
CA ALA A 621 11.88 -6.26 31.12
C ALA A 621 12.87 -5.09 31.23
N SER A 622 14.07 -5.32 31.79
CA SER A 622 15.15 -4.35 31.85
C SER A 622 15.59 -3.87 30.46
N ALA A 623 15.73 -4.76 29.47
CA ALA A 623 16.18 -4.40 28.12
C ALA A 623 15.23 -3.39 27.45
N TYR A 624 13.92 -3.62 27.57
CA TYR A 624 12.88 -2.70 27.10
C TYR A 624 12.95 -1.33 27.80
N SER A 625 13.23 -1.29 29.11
CA SER A 625 13.38 -0.03 29.85
C SER A 625 14.69 0.72 29.54
N GLN A 626 15.76 0.00 29.21
CA GLN A 626 17.03 0.55 28.76
C GLN A 626 16.89 1.16 27.36
N GLU A 627 16.06 0.58 26.49
CA GLU A 627 15.70 1.17 25.19
C GLU A 627 14.95 2.50 25.35
N SER A 628 13.85 2.55 26.11
CA SER A 628 13.16 3.84 26.40
C SER A 628 14.13 4.89 26.98
N THR A 629 15.04 4.49 27.88
CA THR A 629 16.06 5.36 28.46
C THR A 629 17.09 5.84 27.43
N THR A 630 17.40 5.01 26.42
CA THR A 630 18.33 5.34 25.33
C THR A 630 17.69 6.31 24.35
N LEU A 631 16.44 6.06 23.93
CA LEU A 631 15.67 6.94 23.05
C LEU A 631 15.34 8.29 23.70
N ALA A 632 15.19 8.35 25.03
CA ALA A 632 14.98 9.60 25.75
C ALA A 632 16.14 10.63 25.61
N LYS A 633 17.29 10.24 25.05
CA LYS A 633 18.43 11.14 24.78
C LYS A 633 18.17 12.06 23.59
N THR A 634 18.43 13.36 23.79
CA THR A 634 18.26 14.41 22.77
C THR A 634 19.09 14.17 21.50
N THR A 635 20.24 13.48 21.57
CA THR A 635 21.08 13.19 20.40
C THR A 635 20.50 12.17 19.43
N LEU A 636 19.50 11.38 19.85
CA LEU A 636 18.76 10.49 18.94
C LEU A 636 17.47 11.14 18.43
N GLN A 637 17.01 12.23 19.04
CA GLN A 637 15.75 12.92 18.72
C GLN A 637 15.96 13.98 17.63
N ALA A 638 15.10 13.98 16.63
CA ALA A 638 15.07 14.95 15.55
C ALA A 638 13.62 15.36 15.23
N THR A 639 13.44 16.33 14.33
CA THR A 639 12.12 16.91 14.01
C THR A 639 11.06 15.88 13.58
N PHE A 640 11.47 14.83 12.88
CA PHE A 640 10.60 13.82 12.25
C PHE A 640 10.73 12.41 12.86
N GLY A 641 11.19 12.31 14.11
CA GLY A 641 11.33 11.07 14.85
C GLY A 641 12.73 10.88 15.40
N PHE A 642 13.25 9.65 15.31
CA PHE A 642 14.53 9.26 15.89
C PHE A 642 15.44 8.70 14.81
N VAL A 643 16.74 9.04 14.84
CA VAL A 643 17.73 8.45 13.93
C VAL A 643 17.87 6.94 14.17
N LEU A 644 18.18 6.13 13.15
CA LEU A 644 18.23 4.67 13.31
C LEU A 644 19.28 4.26 14.35
N ASN A 645 20.46 4.87 14.32
CA ASN A 645 21.53 4.75 15.31
C ASN A 645 22.52 5.93 15.18
N SER A 646 23.54 5.98 16.05
CA SER A 646 24.59 7.02 16.03
C SER A 646 25.44 7.08 14.74
N GLU A 647 25.40 6.05 13.89
CA GLU A 647 26.20 5.91 12.66
C GLU A 647 25.35 6.22 11.40
N SER A 648 24.02 6.28 11.54
CA SER A 648 23.02 6.30 10.44
C SER A 648 22.90 7.59 9.62
N GLY A 649 23.92 8.45 9.59
CA GLY A 649 23.92 9.72 8.83
C GLY A 649 22.85 10.75 9.22
N GLY A 650 22.04 10.49 10.25
CA GLY A 650 20.84 11.27 10.59
C GLY A 650 19.54 10.79 9.91
N ASN A 651 19.58 9.64 9.24
CA ASN A 651 18.44 9.02 8.58
C ASN A 651 17.60 8.14 9.53
N THR A 652 16.35 7.92 9.15
CA THR A 652 15.39 7.07 9.86
C THR A 652 14.47 6.32 8.89
N ARG A 653 13.68 5.40 9.44
CA ARG A 653 12.66 4.65 8.71
C ARG A 653 11.35 4.60 9.50
N SER A 654 10.22 4.77 8.82
CA SER A 654 8.90 4.69 9.45
C SER A 654 8.61 3.29 9.99
N ASP A 655 8.95 2.26 9.21
CA ASP A 655 8.70 0.86 9.53
C ASP A 655 9.38 0.43 10.84
N TRP A 656 10.67 0.70 10.96
CA TRP A 656 11.47 0.39 12.15
C TRP A 656 11.11 1.28 13.34
N THR A 657 10.74 2.55 13.11
CA THR A 657 10.22 3.42 14.17
C THR A 657 8.91 2.89 14.75
N LEU A 658 8.00 2.37 13.92
CA LEU A 658 6.74 1.77 14.38
C LEU A 658 6.92 0.38 15.01
N PHE A 659 7.93 -0.39 14.60
CA PHE A 659 8.35 -1.59 15.34
C PHE A 659 8.85 -1.24 16.75
N SER A 660 9.75 -0.26 16.90
CA SER A 660 10.16 0.23 18.22
C SER A 660 8.98 0.80 19.04
N ALA A 661 8.02 1.46 18.41
CA ALA A 661 6.81 1.95 19.09
C ALA A 661 5.94 0.82 19.65
N ALA A 662 5.83 -0.31 18.94
CA ALA A 662 5.14 -1.51 19.42
C ALA A 662 5.96 -2.31 20.45
N ALA A 663 7.30 -2.19 20.42
CA ALA A 663 8.17 -2.80 21.42
C ALA A 663 8.18 -2.04 22.76
N ALA A 664 7.92 -0.72 22.73
CA ALA A 664 8.05 0.18 23.87
C ALA A 664 7.25 -0.29 25.11
N PRO A 665 7.86 -0.28 26.32
CA PRO A 665 7.21 -0.69 27.56
C PRO A 665 6.23 0.38 28.11
N ASP A 666 6.26 1.60 27.58
CA ASP A 666 5.54 2.76 28.10
C ASP A 666 4.88 3.58 26.97
N THR A 667 3.76 4.23 27.27
CA THR A 667 2.99 5.02 26.29
C THR A 667 3.69 6.30 25.85
N THR A 668 4.58 6.88 26.68
CA THR A 668 5.26 8.14 26.36
C THR A 668 6.27 7.93 25.23
N THR A 669 7.12 6.91 25.35
CA THR A 669 8.08 6.52 24.32
C THR A 669 7.36 6.10 23.03
N ARG A 670 6.31 5.27 23.17
CA ARG A 670 5.42 4.85 22.06
C ARG A 670 4.86 6.06 21.29
N ASP A 671 4.28 7.02 21.98
CA ASP A 671 3.58 8.14 21.35
C ASP A 671 4.54 9.19 20.77
N LEU A 672 5.76 9.32 21.33
CA LEU A 672 6.84 10.10 20.71
C LEU A 672 7.29 9.49 19.37
N LEU A 673 7.46 8.16 19.31
CA LEU A 673 7.83 7.44 18.08
C LEU A 673 6.73 7.57 17.01
N ILE A 674 5.46 7.34 17.38
CA ILE A 674 4.30 7.55 16.49
C ILE A 674 4.22 9.02 16.02
N SER A 675 4.40 9.99 16.92
CA SER A 675 4.35 11.42 16.57
C SER A 675 5.44 11.83 15.58
N GLY A 676 6.64 11.25 15.66
CA GLY A 676 7.70 11.49 14.68
C GLY A 676 7.28 11.11 13.26
N VAL A 677 6.80 9.88 13.08
CA VAL A 677 6.35 9.37 11.78
C VAL A 677 5.09 10.10 11.29
N HIS A 678 4.16 10.45 12.19
CA HIS A 678 2.96 11.23 11.83
C HIS A 678 3.31 12.65 11.34
N LYS A 679 4.23 13.35 12.02
CA LYS A 679 4.77 14.65 11.56
C LYS A 679 5.42 14.53 10.19
N ARG A 680 6.14 13.43 9.92
CA ARG A 680 6.73 13.17 8.60
C ARG A 680 5.67 12.92 7.55
N ALA A 681 4.72 12.03 7.82
CA ALA A 681 3.64 11.71 6.90
C ALA A 681 2.80 12.95 6.57
N SER A 682 2.65 13.88 7.52
CA SER A 682 1.99 15.18 7.36
C SER A 682 2.88 16.30 6.78
N ASN A 683 4.14 16.03 6.43
CA ASN A 683 5.07 17.07 5.96
C ASN A 683 4.85 17.40 4.48
N ASN A 684 3.95 18.34 4.23
CA ASN A 684 3.62 18.85 2.90
C ASN A 684 4.76 19.65 2.20
N VAL A 685 5.96 19.77 2.78
CA VAL A 685 7.14 20.33 2.08
C VAL A 685 7.89 19.25 1.26
N THR A 686 7.51 17.97 1.42
CA THR A 686 8.09 16.84 0.69
C THR A 686 7.25 16.47 -0.55
N GLN A 687 7.74 15.56 -1.40
CA GLN A 687 7.09 15.14 -2.65
C GLN A 687 6.88 13.62 -2.70
N GLY A 688 6.07 13.15 -3.65
CA GLY A 688 5.74 11.74 -3.87
C GLY A 688 4.93 11.02 -2.79
N PRO A 689 4.55 9.75 -3.03
CA PRO A 689 3.92 8.87 -2.04
C PRO A 689 4.75 8.68 -0.77
N PHE A 690 4.11 8.35 0.36
CA PHE A 690 4.83 8.36 1.64
C PHE A 690 5.92 7.27 1.74
N SER A 691 7.17 7.74 1.66
CA SER A 691 8.39 6.95 1.81
C SER A 691 8.53 6.29 3.18
N ASN A 692 9.06 5.08 3.21
CA ASN A 692 9.51 4.44 4.45
C ASN A 692 10.94 4.82 4.87
N ILE A 693 11.71 5.60 4.08
CA ILE A 693 13.10 5.98 4.36
C ILE A 693 13.25 7.50 4.21
N TYR A 694 13.74 8.20 5.24
CA TYR A 694 13.90 9.66 5.19
C TYR A 694 14.88 10.19 6.25
N SER A 695 15.43 11.39 6.04
CA SER A 695 16.20 12.12 7.06
C SER A 695 15.32 12.46 8.25
N ALA A 696 15.73 12.06 9.46
CA ALA A 696 14.99 12.33 10.69
C ALA A 696 14.92 13.85 11.01
N GLN A 697 15.84 14.65 10.44
CA GLN A 697 15.93 16.08 10.68
C GLN A 697 15.25 16.94 9.62
N THR A 698 15.35 16.61 8.32
CA THR A 698 14.74 17.42 7.25
C THR A 698 13.42 16.83 6.74
N GLY A 699 13.19 15.53 6.95
CA GLY A 699 12.08 14.79 6.37
C GLY A 699 12.24 14.48 4.88
N LEU A 700 13.29 14.97 4.22
CA LEU A 700 13.58 14.59 2.84
C LEU A 700 13.93 13.10 2.78
N GLY A 701 13.34 12.37 1.83
CA GLY A 701 13.85 11.08 1.37
C GLY A 701 14.67 11.31 0.09
N GLU A 702 15.01 10.22 -0.59
CA GLU A 702 15.64 10.30 -1.92
C GLU A 702 14.67 10.88 -2.97
N ALA A 703 15.20 11.24 -4.13
CA ALA A 703 14.45 11.94 -5.17
C ALA A 703 13.45 11.03 -5.92
N ALA A 704 12.35 11.63 -6.40
CA ALA A 704 11.44 11.01 -7.36
C ALA A 704 12.22 10.40 -8.55
N GLY A 705 11.86 9.17 -8.94
CA GLY A 705 12.56 8.41 -9.98
C GLY A 705 13.98 7.92 -9.66
N THR A 706 14.54 8.19 -8.47
CA THR A 706 15.76 7.51 -8.00
C THR A 706 15.40 6.31 -7.14
N TYR A 707 16.27 5.29 -7.10
CA TYR A 707 16.08 4.11 -6.25
C TYR A 707 17.28 3.90 -5.33
N PRO A 708 17.06 3.50 -4.05
CA PRO A 708 15.77 3.47 -3.37
C PRO A 708 15.20 4.87 -3.17
N ASN A 709 13.88 4.99 -3.02
CA ASN A 709 13.21 6.19 -2.51
C ASN A 709 12.13 5.90 -1.46
N GLY A 710 11.74 4.63 -1.29
CA GLY A 710 10.71 4.14 -0.35
C GLY A 710 9.27 4.48 -0.73
N PHE A 711 9.04 5.23 -1.82
CA PHE A 711 7.71 5.67 -2.26
C PHE A 711 6.80 4.46 -2.52
N ALA A 712 5.57 4.49 -2.01
CA ALA A 712 4.61 3.41 -2.14
C ALA A 712 5.09 2.01 -1.65
N SER A 713 6.16 1.92 -0.86
CA SER A 713 6.70 0.65 -0.39
C SER A 713 5.73 -0.15 0.52
N PRO A 714 5.58 -1.48 0.33
CA PRO A 714 4.75 -2.33 1.19
C PRO A 714 5.28 -2.46 2.63
N ALA A 715 6.54 -2.05 2.87
CA ALA A 715 7.15 -2.03 4.20
C ALA A 715 6.40 -1.16 5.22
N GLN A 716 5.56 -0.21 4.76
CA GLN A 716 4.62 0.52 5.63
C GLN A 716 3.59 -0.37 6.35
N GLY A 717 3.52 -1.68 6.08
CA GLY A 717 2.73 -2.63 6.86
C GLY A 717 3.18 -2.73 8.32
N ALA A 718 4.39 -2.29 8.62
CA ALA A 718 4.88 -2.09 9.98
C ALA A 718 4.09 -1.02 10.74
N MET A 719 3.33 -0.15 10.07
CA MET A 719 2.37 0.73 10.74
C MET A 719 1.27 -0.03 11.49
N PHE A 720 0.99 -1.28 11.14
CA PHE A 720 0.05 -2.13 11.88
C PHE A 720 0.70 -2.85 13.08
N SER A 721 1.97 -2.55 13.42
CA SER A 721 2.73 -3.22 14.49
C SER A 721 1.94 -3.30 15.81
N LEU A 722 1.40 -2.18 16.31
CA LEU A 722 0.65 -2.17 17.57
C LEU A 722 -0.67 -2.93 17.49
N LEU A 723 -1.35 -2.92 16.34
CA LEU A 723 -2.60 -3.69 16.16
C LEU A 723 -2.32 -5.19 16.08
N SER A 724 -1.20 -5.59 15.47
CA SER A 724 -0.82 -6.99 15.32
C SER A 724 -0.55 -7.69 16.66
N LEU A 725 -0.12 -6.96 17.69
CA LEU A 725 0.06 -7.51 19.05
C LEU A 725 -1.26 -8.03 19.64
N ASN A 726 -2.39 -7.45 19.24
CA ASN A 726 -3.73 -7.87 19.68
C ASN A 726 -4.31 -9.03 18.86
N VAL A 727 -3.65 -9.44 17.77
CA VAL A 727 -4.08 -10.63 17.00
C VAL A 727 -3.94 -11.88 17.88
N ALA A 728 -5.00 -12.66 17.92
CA ALA A 728 -5.09 -13.85 18.75
C ALA A 728 -4.33 -15.02 18.14
N ASN A 729 -3.43 -15.63 18.93
CA ASN A 729 -2.87 -16.94 18.58
C ASN A 729 -3.98 -18.00 18.70
N LYS A 730 -4.11 -18.84 17.67
CA LYS A 730 -4.99 -20.01 17.63
C LYS A 730 -4.21 -21.26 18.00
N THR A 731 -4.91 -22.34 18.30
CA THR A 731 -4.31 -23.67 18.34
C THR A 731 -3.86 -24.06 16.93
N VAL A 732 -2.56 -24.31 16.75
CA VAL A 732 -2.01 -24.78 15.48
C VAL A 732 -2.45 -26.22 15.25
N VAL A 733 -3.05 -26.49 14.10
CA VAL A 733 -3.39 -27.84 13.63
C VAL A 733 -2.57 -28.20 12.40
N PHE A 734 -2.36 -29.50 12.19
CA PHE A 734 -1.72 -30.04 10.99
C PHE A 734 -2.78 -30.81 10.19
N PRO A 735 -3.34 -30.21 9.12
CA PRO A 735 -4.35 -30.88 8.29
C PRO A 735 -3.81 -32.18 7.70
N VAL A 736 -4.61 -33.25 7.73
CA VAL A 736 -4.26 -34.51 7.05
C VAL A 736 -4.45 -34.32 5.55
N PRO A 737 -3.43 -34.57 4.71
CA PRO A 737 -3.56 -34.42 3.26
C PRO A 737 -4.72 -35.25 2.70
N GLY A 738 -5.70 -34.58 2.08
CA GLY A 738 -6.85 -35.21 1.44
C GLY A 738 -8.23 -34.77 1.95
N SER A 739 -8.34 -34.11 3.11
CA SER A 739 -9.63 -33.55 3.58
C SER A 739 -9.97 -32.22 2.87
N GLY A 740 -10.34 -32.31 1.60
CA GLY A 740 -10.57 -31.15 0.73
C GLY A 740 -11.82 -30.34 1.06
N THR A 741 -11.66 -29.29 1.87
CA THR A 741 -12.54 -28.11 1.89
C THR A 741 -11.69 -26.86 1.89
N ALA A 742 -11.79 -26.04 0.84
CA ALA A 742 -11.07 -24.77 0.75
C ALA A 742 -11.52 -23.81 1.87
N PRO A 743 -10.60 -23.09 2.55
CA PRO A 743 -10.98 -22.04 3.48
C PRO A 743 -11.67 -20.88 2.76
N GLY A 744 -12.88 -20.50 3.22
CA GLY A 744 -13.45 -19.18 2.93
C GLY A 744 -14.24 -19.01 1.62
N LEU A 745 -15.34 -19.75 1.43
CA LEU A 745 -16.43 -19.34 0.53
C LEU A 745 -17.80 -19.52 1.19
N SER A 746 -18.34 -18.45 1.77
CA SER A 746 -19.69 -18.38 2.38
C SER A 746 -20.67 -17.57 1.53
N SER A 747 -20.79 -17.91 0.25
CA SER A 747 -21.73 -17.28 -0.68
C SER A 747 -23.18 -17.73 -0.41
N GLY A 748 -23.95 -16.93 0.33
CA GLY A 748 -25.38 -17.15 0.51
C GLY A 748 -26.18 -16.78 -0.74
N GLY A 749 -26.86 -17.76 -1.37
CA GLY A 749 -27.73 -17.54 -2.52
C GLY A 749 -28.87 -18.56 -2.56
N GLY A 750 -30.12 -18.10 -2.52
CA GLY A 750 -31.31 -18.95 -2.56
C GLY A 750 -31.87 -19.10 -3.97
N GLY A 751 -32.21 -20.33 -4.37
CA GLY A 751 -32.92 -20.66 -5.61
C GLY A 751 -33.85 -21.85 -5.37
N ASN A 752 -35.03 -21.87 -6.00
CA ASN A 752 -36.15 -22.73 -5.56
C ASN A 752 -36.79 -23.54 -6.70
N GLY A 753 -37.01 -24.84 -6.45
CA GLY A 753 -37.96 -25.69 -7.18
C GLY A 753 -37.45 -26.38 -8.47
N GLY A 754 -37.63 -27.71 -8.55
CA GLY A 754 -37.40 -28.50 -9.77
C GLY A 754 -37.14 -29.99 -9.48
N SER A 755 -38.18 -30.83 -9.50
CA SER A 755 -38.09 -32.21 -8.99
C SER A 755 -38.12 -33.30 -10.06
N SER A 756 -37.11 -34.19 -10.07
CA SER A 756 -37.27 -35.63 -10.37
C SER A 756 -36.08 -36.43 -9.79
N SER A 757 -36.20 -37.76 -9.65
CA SER A 757 -35.44 -38.54 -8.66
C SER A 757 -34.77 -39.81 -9.18
N SER A 758 -33.65 -40.22 -8.56
CA SER A 758 -33.41 -41.61 -8.12
C SER A 758 -32.08 -41.79 -7.35
N SER A 759 -32.03 -42.85 -6.53
CA SER A 759 -30.90 -43.38 -5.74
C SER A 759 -30.39 -42.52 -4.55
N HIS A 760 -30.70 -42.97 -3.32
CA HIS A 760 -30.13 -42.44 -2.07
C HIS A 760 -28.90 -43.25 -1.62
N ARG A 761 -27.90 -42.55 -1.06
CA ARG A 761 -26.89 -43.13 -0.14
C ARG A 761 -27.15 -42.65 1.30
N SER A 762 -26.61 -43.36 2.29
CA SER A 762 -26.98 -43.22 3.70
C SER A 762 -26.52 -41.92 4.38
N ASN A 763 -27.44 -41.26 5.10
CA ASN A 763 -27.17 -40.04 5.86
C ASN A 763 -26.43 -40.32 7.18
N THR A 764 -25.21 -39.79 7.34
CA THR A 764 -24.52 -39.70 8.64
C THR A 764 -24.34 -38.26 9.13
N GLY A 765 -24.62 -37.25 8.28
CA GLY A 765 -24.56 -35.83 8.67
C GLY A 765 -25.75 -35.32 9.51
N ALA A 766 -26.81 -36.12 9.67
CA ALA A 766 -28.10 -35.65 10.20
C ALA A 766 -28.17 -35.48 11.73
N ILE A 767 -27.22 -36.02 12.50
CA ILE A 767 -27.32 -36.09 13.98
C ILE A 767 -26.62 -34.92 14.69
N ALA A 768 -25.56 -34.34 14.11
CA ALA A 768 -24.86 -33.20 14.72
C ALA A 768 -25.65 -31.88 14.65
N GLY A 769 -26.30 -31.59 13.51
CA GLY A 769 -27.04 -30.33 13.30
C GLY A 769 -28.33 -30.22 14.13
N GLY A 770 -28.97 -31.33 14.47
CA GLY A 770 -30.25 -31.34 15.18
C GLY A 770 -30.18 -30.82 16.63
N ILE A 771 -29.05 -31.00 17.30
CA ILE A 771 -28.90 -30.68 18.74
C ILE A 771 -28.92 -29.17 18.99
N ILE A 772 -28.23 -28.39 18.15
CA ILE A 772 -28.12 -26.93 18.33
C ILE A 772 -29.42 -26.22 17.92
N ALA A 773 -30.05 -26.64 16.81
CA ALA A 773 -31.36 -26.14 16.41
C ALA A 773 -32.45 -26.50 17.43
N GLY A 774 -32.42 -27.73 17.97
CA GLY A 774 -33.31 -28.17 19.04
C GLY A 774 -33.15 -27.36 20.33
N ALA A 775 -31.91 -27.06 20.74
CA ALA A 775 -31.64 -26.21 21.90
C ALA A 775 -32.23 -24.80 21.75
N PHE A 776 -32.07 -24.16 20.58
CA PHE A 776 -32.66 -22.85 20.30
C PHE A 776 -34.20 -22.89 20.29
N ALA A 777 -34.82 -23.93 19.72
CA ALA A 777 -36.26 -24.10 19.75
C ALA A 777 -36.80 -24.29 21.19
N ILE A 778 -36.13 -25.11 22.01
CA ILE A 778 -36.48 -25.32 23.41
C ILE A 778 -36.31 -24.03 24.22
N PHE A 779 -35.24 -23.26 23.98
CA PHE A 779 -35.03 -21.96 24.63
C PHE A 779 -36.11 -20.95 24.25
N ALA A 780 -36.45 -20.82 22.96
CA ALA A 780 -37.53 -19.94 22.49
C ALA A 780 -38.90 -20.33 23.08
N ILE A 781 -39.22 -21.63 23.11
CA ILE A 781 -40.43 -22.15 23.78
C ILE A 781 -40.40 -21.84 25.29
N GLY A 782 -39.24 -21.95 25.95
CA GLY A 782 -39.05 -21.57 27.34
C GLY A 782 -39.33 -20.09 27.59
N VAL A 783 -38.79 -19.19 26.75
CA VAL A 783 -39.06 -17.74 26.80
C VAL A 783 -40.53 -17.43 26.57
N ILE A 784 -41.18 -18.08 25.59
CA ILE A 784 -42.62 -17.95 25.33
C ILE A 784 -43.45 -18.42 26.53
N ILE A 785 -43.12 -19.56 27.14
CA ILE A 785 -43.79 -20.07 28.35
C ILE A 785 -43.58 -19.13 29.55
N ILE A 786 -42.39 -18.55 29.72
CA ILE A 786 -42.13 -17.54 30.75
C ILE A 786 -42.95 -16.28 30.50
N PHE A 787 -43.02 -15.78 29.26
CA PHE A 787 -43.82 -14.62 28.88
C PHE A 787 -45.32 -14.87 29.09
N MET A 788 -45.84 -16.04 28.68
CA MET A 788 -47.22 -16.45 28.92
C MET A 788 -47.52 -16.66 30.41
N ARG A 789 -46.56 -17.16 31.22
CA ARG A 789 -46.68 -17.24 32.68
C ARG A 789 -46.68 -15.86 33.34
N ARG A 790 -45.83 -14.91 32.90
CA ARG A 790 -45.87 -13.51 33.37
C ARG A 790 -47.20 -12.84 33.01
N ARG A 791 -47.68 -13.00 31.77
CA ARG A 791 -48.98 -12.47 31.32
C ARG A 791 -50.14 -13.07 32.11
N ARG A 792 -50.20 -14.39 32.30
CA ARG A 792 -51.23 -15.05 33.12
C ARG A 792 -51.17 -14.64 34.60
N ARG A 793 -49.99 -14.38 35.16
CA ARG A 793 -49.83 -13.83 36.52
C ARG A 793 -50.34 -12.39 36.63
N ALA A 794 -50.10 -11.54 35.62
CA ALA A 794 -50.66 -10.19 35.58
C ALA A 794 -52.20 -10.21 35.53
N THR A 795 -52.80 -11.00 34.63
CA THR A 795 -54.27 -11.12 34.53
C THR A 795 -54.91 -11.82 35.74
N ALA A 796 -54.15 -12.60 36.50
CA ALA A 796 -54.58 -13.13 37.80
C ALA A 796 -54.54 -12.06 38.92
N ALA A 797 -53.55 -11.17 38.91
CA ALA A 797 -53.47 -10.03 39.82
C ALA A 797 -54.59 -9.01 39.56
N GLU A 798 -54.89 -8.70 38.29
CA GLU A 798 -56.03 -7.84 37.92
C GLU A 798 -57.37 -8.36 38.46
N LYS A 799 -57.56 -9.69 38.53
CA LYS A 799 -58.78 -10.31 39.09
C LYS A 799 -58.81 -10.41 40.63
N ALA A 800 -57.74 -10.02 41.33
CA ALA A 800 -57.69 -10.05 42.80
C ALA A 800 -58.05 -8.71 43.46
N ILE A 801 -58.09 -7.60 42.72
CA ILE A 801 -58.24 -6.24 43.25
C ILE A 801 -59.62 -5.68 42.85
N SER A 802 -60.69 -6.38 43.24
CA SER A 802 -62.07 -6.00 42.92
C SER A 802 -63.09 -6.50 43.96
N ALA A 803 -62.94 -6.05 45.21
CA ALA A 803 -63.97 -6.10 46.24
C ALA A 803 -64.00 -4.74 47.00
N PRO A 804 -65.16 -4.21 47.44
CA PRO A 804 -65.30 -2.76 47.66
C PRO A 804 -65.53 -2.33 49.12
N GLN A 805 -64.94 -1.19 49.51
CA GLN A 805 -65.35 -0.22 50.56
C GLN A 805 -64.29 0.90 50.67
N ALA A 806 -64.49 2.07 51.30
CA ALA A 806 -65.63 3.01 51.29
C ALA A 806 -65.24 4.30 52.06
N TYR A 807 -65.33 5.47 51.39
CA TYR A 807 -65.64 6.80 51.97
C TYR A 807 -64.64 7.54 52.91
N ASN A 808 -64.52 8.86 52.71
CA ASN A 808 -64.03 9.94 53.62
C ASN A 808 -62.56 9.95 54.11
N SER A 809 -61.99 11.09 54.61
CA SER A 809 -62.13 12.55 54.32
C SER A 809 -61.20 13.39 55.24
N ARG A 810 -60.82 14.63 54.84
CA ARG A 810 -60.28 15.74 55.69
C ARG A 810 -58.87 15.49 56.31
N LEU A 811 -58.09 16.47 56.82
CA LEU A 811 -57.92 17.93 56.59
C LEU A 811 -56.54 18.38 57.18
N GLY A 812 -56.00 19.50 56.71
CA GLY A 812 -55.03 20.35 57.44
C GLY A 812 -53.55 20.27 57.00
N ALA A 813 -52.66 21.28 57.13
CA ALA A 813 -52.65 22.77 57.08
C ALA A 813 -51.18 23.24 57.42
N PRO A 814 -50.77 24.53 57.50
CA PRO A 814 -49.92 25.11 56.43
C PRO A 814 -48.81 26.10 56.91
N ALA A 815 -48.42 27.05 56.03
CA ALA A 815 -47.59 28.28 56.20
C ALA A 815 -46.06 28.11 55.99
N LEU A 816 -45.29 29.10 55.48
CA LEU A 816 -45.52 30.53 55.13
C LEU A 816 -45.26 30.77 53.60
N MET A 817 -45.94 31.68 52.87
CA MET A 817 -45.66 33.14 52.60
C MET A 817 -44.20 33.47 52.16
N SER A 818 -43.87 34.32 51.17
CA SER A 818 -44.63 35.24 50.25
C SER A 818 -43.67 35.95 49.23
N GLU A 819 -43.95 36.45 48.00
CA GLU A 819 -45.10 36.30 47.08
C GLU A 819 -44.88 36.71 45.56
N LEU A 820 -44.60 37.98 45.19
CA LEU A 820 -44.74 38.59 43.81
C LEU A 820 -43.48 39.44 43.39
N SER A 821 -43.21 39.93 42.14
CA SER A 821 -43.84 39.95 40.78
C SER A 821 -42.83 40.41 39.66
N SER A 822 -43.28 40.57 38.39
CA SER A 822 -42.55 41.11 37.19
C SER A 822 -43.40 42.23 36.49
N PRO A 823 -43.09 42.85 35.30
CA PRO A 823 -41.87 42.89 34.44
C PRO A 823 -41.29 44.33 34.06
N PRO A 824 -41.33 44.92 32.82
CA PRO A 824 -40.13 45.18 31.94
C PRO A 824 -39.88 46.62 31.36
N VAL A 825 -38.89 46.79 30.42
CA VAL A 825 -38.75 47.78 29.28
C VAL A 825 -37.69 48.96 29.30
N GLN A 826 -36.89 49.02 28.21
CA GLN A 826 -36.16 50.09 27.42
C GLN A 826 -35.47 51.40 27.97
N ALA A 827 -34.18 51.56 27.57
CA ALA A 827 -33.48 52.64 26.79
C ALA A 827 -33.50 54.17 27.10
N SER A 828 -32.32 54.82 26.99
CA SER A 828 -32.03 56.08 26.23
C SER A 828 -30.52 56.48 26.23
N GLU A 829 -30.11 57.49 25.44
CA GLU A 829 -28.70 57.88 25.10
C GLU A 829 -28.19 59.17 25.80
N PHE A 830 -26.88 59.50 25.71
CA PHE A 830 -26.36 60.89 25.74
C PHE A 830 -24.94 61.05 25.12
N TYR A 831 -24.62 62.24 24.61
CA TYR A 831 -23.34 62.71 23.99
C TYR A 831 -23.02 64.14 24.47
N PRO A 832 -21.76 64.67 24.48
CA PRO A 832 -21.24 65.38 23.28
C PRO A 832 -19.69 65.60 23.09
N THR A 833 -19.31 65.93 21.83
CA THR A 833 -18.15 66.76 21.36
C THR A 833 -16.66 66.30 21.47
N GLY A 834 -15.86 66.64 20.43
CA GLY A 834 -14.40 66.39 20.27
C GLY A 834 -13.52 67.67 20.39
N PRO A 835 -12.36 67.85 19.69
CA PRO A 835 -12.15 67.50 18.25
C PRO A 835 -10.71 67.08 17.77
N ASN A 836 -10.60 66.85 16.43
CA ASN A 836 -9.43 66.99 15.51
C ASN A 836 -8.38 65.86 15.24
N ALA A 837 -8.24 65.55 13.93
CA ALA A 837 -7.04 65.17 13.14
C ALA A 837 -6.25 63.85 13.45
N SER A 838 -5.64 63.12 12.48
CA SER A 838 -5.73 63.13 11.01
C SER A 838 -5.02 61.92 10.36
N SER A 839 -5.56 61.41 9.23
CA SER A 839 -4.88 60.66 8.13
C SER A 839 -4.23 59.27 8.38
N PRO A 840 -4.52 58.25 7.54
CA PRO A 840 -3.71 57.02 7.41
C PRO A 840 -2.62 57.13 6.32
N PRO A 841 -1.54 56.31 6.36
CA PRO A 841 -0.54 56.22 5.30
C PRO A 841 -1.03 55.43 4.06
N PRO A 842 -0.46 55.66 2.86
CA PRO A 842 -1.01 55.18 1.60
C PRO A 842 -0.55 53.79 1.14
N GLN A 843 -1.30 53.21 0.20
CA GLN A 843 -0.90 52.03 -0.58
C GLN A 843 0.28 52.33 -1.52
N GLN A 844 1.08 51.31 -1.82
CA GLN A 844 2.07 51.29 -2.92
C GLN A 844 1.59 50.29 -3.99
N PRO A 845 1.66 50.63 -5.30
CA PRO A 845 1.16 49.76 -6.36
C PRO A 845 2.15 48.62 -6.70
N TYR A 846 1.65 47.40 -6.81
CA TYR A 846 2.42 46.27 -7.32
C TYR A 846 2.55 46.37 -8.85
N VAL A 847 3.79 46.46 -9.35
CA VAL A 847 4.09 46.45 -10.79
C VAL A 847 4.43 45.02 -11.23
N PRO A 848 3.71 44.41 -12.17
CA PRO A 848 4.00 43.06 -12.63
C PRO A 848 5.24 43.03 -13.53
N MET A 849 6.23 42.21 -13.19
CA MET A 849 7.39 41.89 -14.04
C MET A 849 7.12 40.61 -14.87
N PRO A 850 7.69 40.47 -16.08
CA PRO A 850 7.16 39.52 -17.05
C PRO A 850 7.59 38.07 -16.84
N VAL A 851 6.70 37.14 -17.22
CA VAL A 851 7.00 35.71 -17.37
C VAL A 851 8.15 35.51 -18.37
N ARG A 852 9.14 34.68 -18.01
CA ARG A 852 10.19 34.24 -18.94
C ARG A 852 10.20 32.71 -19.05
N SER A 853 10.17 32.22 -20.29
CA SER A 853 10.11 30.80 -20.63
C SER A 853 11.37 30.04 -20.18
N LYS A 854 11.19 28.80 -19.68
CA LYS A 854 12.29 27.83 -19.52
C LYS A 854 12.79 27.39 -20.90
N GLY A 855 14.11 27.39 -21.10
CA GLY A 855 14.73 26.88 -22.32
C GLY A 855 16.15 26.38 -22.07
N ALA A 856 16.40 25.15 -22.50
CA ALA A 856 17.70 24.46 -22.67
C ALA A 856 18.64 24.30 -21.46
N ARG A 857 19.39 23.18 -21.48
CA ARG A 857 20.50 22.87 -20.58
C ARG A 857 21.69 23.82 -20.82
N GLY A 858 22.50 24.03 -19.79
CA GLY A 858 23.85 24.59 -19.86
C GLY A 858 24.71 23.96 -18.75
N GLU A 859 25.98 23.69 -19.02
CA GLU A 859 26.83 22.81 -18.20
C GLU A 859 27.51 23.52 -17.02
N THR A 860 27.81 22.77 -15.97
CA THR A 860 28.59 23.22 -14.81
C THR A 860 30.08 23.09 -15.08
N LEU A 861 30.86 24.17 -14.88
CA LEU A 861 32.30 24.10 -14.67
C LEU A 861 32.78 25.08 -13.59
N GLN A 862 33.94 24.77 -13.03
CA GLN A 862 34.46 25.32 -11.77
C GLN A 862 35.14 26.70 -11.95
N SER A 863 35.31 27.42 -10.83
CA SER A 863 35.95 28.74 -10.79
C SER A 863 37.47 28.64 -10.61
N SER A 864 38.22 29.41 -11.41
CA SER A 864 39.67 29.61 -11.24
C SER A 864 40.09 31.07 -11.53
N VAL A 865 40.58 31.72 -10.47
CA VAL A 865 41.50 32.89 -10.35
C VAL A 865 41.72 33.85 -11.57
N MET A 866 41.57 35.15 -11.28
CA MET A 866 41.93 36.38 -12.04
C MET A 866 43.41 36.49 -12.47
N LEU A 867 43.94 37.38 -13.34
CA LEU A 867 43.57 38.59 -14.16
C LEU A 867 44.81 38.84 -15.13
N PRO A 868 44.93 39.86 -16.02
CA PRO A 868 43.99 40.82 -16.64
C PRO A 868 44.14 40.99 -18.20
N ASP A 869 43.37 41.92 -18.80
CA ASP A 869 43.60 42.74 -20.03
C ASP A 869 43.81 42.07 -21.42
N LEU A 870 42.88 42.12 -22.41
CA LEU A 870 42.37 43.21 -23.29
C LEU A 870 43.20 43.43 -24.61
N PRO A 871 42.62 43.85 -25.77
CA PRO A 871 41.23 43.74 -26.31
C PRO A 871 41.11 43.38 -27.84
N ALA A 872 39.87 43.44 -28.40
CA ALA A 872 39.47 43.74 -29.82
C ALA A 872 39.03 42.63 -30.85
N SER A 873 37.70 42.47 -30.97
CA SER A 873 36.76 42.37 -32.13
C SER A 873 37.22 42.46 -33.63
N PRO A 874 36.36 42.10 -34.64
CA PRO A 874 35.39 40.97 -34.78
C PRO A 874 35.42 40.31 -36.24
N PRO A 875 34.35 39.90 -37.01
CA PRO A 875 34.35 38.55 -37.66
C PRO A 875 33.99 38.39 -39.18
N ALA A 876 34.26 37.21 -39.77
CA ALA A 876 33.74 36.71 -41.08
C ALA A 876 34.08 35.20 -41.31
N SER A 877 33.53 34.41 -42.27
CA SER A 877 32.15 34.29 -42.84
C SER A 877 32.00 33.12 -43.86
N GLN A 878 30.82 32.47 -43.92
CA GLN A 878 30.25 31.64 -45.03
C GLN A 878 30.80 30.22 -45.37
N ALA A 879 29.97 29.45 -46.11
CA ALA A 879 30.15 28.07 -46.62
C ALA A 879 29.66 27.98 -48.10
N PRO A 880 29.75 26.83 -48.81
CA PRO A 880 28.53 26.28 -49.47
C PRO A 880 28.45 24.74 -49.71
N THR A 881 27.34 24.31 -50.33
CA THR A 881 26.81 22.95 -50.68
C THR A 881 27.42 22.33 -51.98
N TRP A 882 27.19 21.07 -52.42
CA TRP A 882 25.92 20.35 -52.76
C TRP A 882 25.95 18.78 -52.65
N VAL A 883 25.24 18.04 -53.52
CA VAL A 883 24.31 16.93 -53.14
C VAL A 883 24.03 15.92 -54.29
N SER A 884 23.53 14.71 -53.95
CA SER A 884 22.88 13.65 -54.80
C SER A 884 23.75 12.75 -55.70
N GLY A 885 23.38 11.50 -56.05
CA GLY A 885 22.28 10.62 -55.55
C GLY A 885 21.96 9.33 -56.36
N THR A 886 21.25 8.37 -55.74
CA THR A 886 20.37 7.28 -56.29
C THR A 886 20.86 6.04 -57.09
N SER A 887 20.31 4.85 -56.72
CA SER A 887 20.13 3.56 -57.46
C SER A 887 21.36 2.65 -57.73
N GLY A 888 21.25 1.30 -57.85
CA GLY A 888 20.13 0.37 -57.55
C GLY A 888 20.34 -1.13 -58.00
N ARG A 889 19.70 -2.09 -57.28
CA ARG A 889 19.37 -3.51 -57.64
C ARG A 889 20.43 -4.59 -58.04
N SER A 890 20.60 -5.58 -57.14
CA SER A 890 20.29 -7.03 -57.31
C SER A 890 21.18 -8.08 -58.04
N ARG A 891 21.52 -9.15 -57.27
CA ARG A 891 21.45 -10.62 -57.55
C ARG A 891 22.56 -11.42 -58.32
N VAL A 892 23.08 -12.45 -57.60
CA VAL A 892 23.15 -13.91 -57.95
C VAL A 892 24.41 -14.57 -58.56
N THR A 893 25.07 -15.42 -57.73
CA THR A 893 25.85 -16.68 -57.95
C THR A 893 26.89 -16.85 -59.08
N ALA A 894 28.11 -17.35 -58.75
CA ALA A 894 28.53 -18.76 -58.95
C ALA A 894 30.07 -19.03 -58.77
N SER A 895 30.38 -20.03 -57.92
CA SER A 895 31.59 -20.88 -57.75
C SER A 895 32.88 -20.80 -58.63
N ALA A 896 34.01 -21.15 -57.97
CA ALA A 896 35.30 -21.68 -58.48
C ALA A 896 36.30 -20.66 -59.11
N SER A 897 37.62 -20.74 -58.90
CA SER A 897 38.46 -21.58 -58.00
C SER A 897 39.91 -21.05 -57.87
N GLY A 898 40.58 -21.23 -56.72
CA GLY A 898 42.06 -21.31 -56.66
C GLY A 898 42.80 -20.45 -55.61
N SER A 899 43.35 -21.13 -54.58
CA SER A 899 44.56 -20.78 -53.79
C SER A 899 44.82 -19.35 -53.27
N GLY A 900 44.87 -19.20 -51.94
CA GLY A 900 45.55 -18.07 -51.28
C GLY A 900 45.44 -18.09 -49.74
N SER A 901 46.58 -18.22 -49.04
CA SER A 901 46.82 -18.03 -47.58
C SER A 901 45.81 -18.59 -46.55
N GLY A 902 46.28 -19.46 -45.64
CA GLY A 902 45.45 -20.04 -44.56
C GLY A 902 45.30 -19.14 -43.32
N SER A 903 44.30 -19.45 -42.49
CA SER A 903 44.07 -18.85 -41.17
C SER A 903 44.71 -19.66 -40.04
N THR A 904 44.97 -19.01 -38.91
CA THR A 904 45.33 -19.64 -37.63
C THR A 904 44.31 -19.25 -36.55
N SER A 905 44.10 -20.14 -35.57
CA SER A 905 42.93 -20.13 -34.69
C SER A 905 43.17 -19.40 -33.35
N PRO A 906 42.12 -18.92 -32.64
CA PRO A 906 42.22 -18.18 -31.36
C PRO A 906 42.88 -18.94 -30.19
N THR A 907 43.22 -20.22 -30.37
CA THR A 907 43.87 -21.08 -29.37
C THR A 907 45.32 -20.72 -29.07
N THR A 908 45.89 -19.72 -29.74
CA THR A 908 47.32 -19.35 -29.65
C THR A 908 47.56 -18.28 -28.57
N ASP A 909 46.68 -17.29 -28.48
CA ASP A 909 46.81 -16.18 -27.52
C ASP A 909 46.57 -16.66 -26.09
N LEU A 910 45.51 -17.45 -25.86
CA LEU A 910 45.19 -18.07 -24.57
C LEU A 910 46.34 -18.93 -23.98
N ARG A 911 47.19 -19.53 -24.84
CA ARG A 911 48.38 -20.27 -24.38
C ARG A 911 49.51 -19.34 -23.94
N THR A 912 49.63 -18.18 -24.57
CA THR A 912 50.61 -17.15 -24.21
C THR A 912 50.22 -16.49 -22.89
N GLU A 913 48.93 -16.24 -22.69
CA GLU A 913 48.35 -15.67 -21.48
C GLU A 913 48.50 -16.61 -20.26
N MET A 914 48.15 -17.89 -20.40
CA MET A 914 48.44 -18.90 -19.35
C MET A 914 49.94 -19.05 -19.03
N ALA A 915 50.82 -18.85 -20.01
CA ALA A 915 52.27 -18.87 -19.83
C ALA A 915 52.84 -17.57 -19.22
N SER A 916 52.02 -16.51 -19.10
CA SER A 916 52.31 -15.33 -18.27
C SER A 916 51.91 -15.62 -16.82
N LEU A 917 50.64 -15.97 -16.60
CA LEU A 917 50.06 -16.22 -15.27
C LEU A 917 50.81 -17.29 -14.47
N ARG A 918 51.34 -18.34 -15.11
CA ARG A 918 52.18 -19.33 -14.41
C ARG A 918 53.48 -18.76 -13.83
N ARG A 919 54.16 -17.87 -14.55
CA ARG A 919 55.40 -17.24 -14.06
C ARG A 919 55.13 -16.29 -12.90
N GLU A 920 54.02 -15.56 -12.97
CA GLU A 920 53.56 -14.65 -11.92
C GLU A 920 53.23 -15.43 -10.61
N VAL A 921 52.54 -16.56 -10.73
CA VAL A 921 52.25 -17.47 -9.59
C VAL A 921 53.51 -18.16 -9.05
N GLU A 922 54.52 -18.46 -9.88
CA GLU A 922 55.81 -18.98 -9.43
C GLU A 922 56.65 -17.91 -8.72
N GLN A 923 56.60 -16.66 -9.19
CA GLN A 923 57.27 -15.52 -8.54
C GLN A 923 56.66 -15.21 -7.16
N LEU A 924 55.33 -15.18 -7.04
CA LEU A 924 54.62 -15.03 -5.77
C LEU A 924 54.85 -16.19 -4.76
N ARG A 925 55.38 -17.34 -5.22
CA ARG A 925 55.81 -18.43 -4.34
C ARG A 925 57.26 -18.25 -3.85
N ALA A 926 58.14 -17.69 -4.69
CA ALA A 926 59.52 -17.40 -4.31
C ALA A 926 59.63 -16.30 -3.23
N GLU A 927 58.67 -15.39 -3.16
CA GLU A 927 58.64 -14.29 -2.17
C GLU A 927 58.15 -14.72 -0.77
N ARG A 928 57.74 -15.98 -0.57
CA ARG A 928 57.02 -16.42 0.65
C ARG A 928 57.83 -17.26 1.66
N ASP A 929 59.11 -17.53 1.39
CA ASP A 929 60.00 -18.30 2.28
C ASP A 929 61.08 -17.39 2.90
N ILE A 930 60.81 -16.88 4.11
CA ILE A 930 61.81 -16.28 5.01
C ILE A 930 61.68 -16.98 6.38
N PRO A 931 62.77 -17.40 7.05
CA PRO A 931 62.68 -18.21 8.28
C PRO A 931 62.12 -17.45 9.49
N THR A 932 61.46 -18.19 10.38
CA THR A 932 60.95 -17.70 11.67
C THR A 932 62.07 -17.49 12.69
N GLU A 933 62.14 -16.30 13.28
CA GLU A 933 62.92 -16.03 14.49
C GLU A 933 62.04 -16.16 15.76
N ALA A 934 62.62 -16.55 16.90
CA ALA A 934 61.89 -16.86 18.12
C ALA A 934 61.76 -15.65 19.06
N PRO A 935 60.67 -15.53 19.85
CA PRO A 935 60.47 -14.41 20.77
C PRO A 935 61.39 -14.49 22.01
N PRO A 936 61.81 -13.35 22.57
CA PRO A 936 62.64 -13.32 23.78
C PRO A 936 61.82 -13.57 25.06
N GLU A 937 62.43 -14.27 26.02
CA GLU A 937 61.94 -14.34 27.41
C GLU A 937 62.15 -13.00 28.13
N TYR A 938 61.30 -12.69 29.11
CA TYR A 938 61.51 -11.64 30.09
C TYR A 938 61.40 -12.19 31.51
N GLN A 939 62.28 -11.70 32.39
CA GLN A 939 62.28 -11.92 33.85
C GLN A 939 61.54 -10.78 34.55
#